data_AF-A0A1Y2DVE2-F1
#
_entry.id   AF-A0A1Y2DVE2-F1
#
_cell.length_a   1.000
_cell.length_b   1.000
_cell.length_c   1.000
_cell.angle_alpha   90.00
_cell.angle_beta   90.00
_cell.angle_gamma   90.00
#
_symmetry.space_group_name_H-M   'P 1'
#
loop_
_entity.id
_entity.type
_entity.pdbx_description
1 polymer ?
#
loop_
_entity_poly.entity_id
_entity_poly.type
_entity_poly.pdbx_seq_one_letter_code
_entity_poly.pdbx_strand_id
1 'polypeptide(L)'
;MTSPAVSALSLEPTNIHSVESHELKLLTNPSPNPVSVPDESGPLGSQSEIAPERNHQRNQILRSWIPEITSFLGSLLLLVAIVVVLRAYDGIPQPEWATGINLNSLIAILSTICRATMLVVIAEVISQLKWIWFDKIRPLGDLEMLDRASRGFWGSLRLLFSHIRLPFVMIAAFVVVVSGAFGSFTQQAIRTSLCKVPVLGYNATVPVAHYVDSVEDAYVFQSHGPVSFQLGNPMKSALVNALTTADDGTSRLNFNCPTGDCTFPDQGEGLSYSSIGMCNECVDITSSVRQWPGQNASYIDQMGLNLTITGMNNNQSIAAAFTGYWSSITAEQPTYESLWGEDSTSQRVTYLTFTWAPCTINETDPVAGGDRNSGLFYNWICPKSDYPYIPDMENSLAVLAVNCTFYPCLRNYKARVTNGILQETTVSHIRMKGNSSLFDNPSALKEPCFIDGLRYDAKNISEVPNINERNFTSIWKSGEVVEAPTECVYRLSSVLAQGITQYMRDRFFEAQCWWDSNNYSSNLSHVSCPDEAWWLDALFKKGFATFDTVDSLMRNVSVVATNRLRTVGIDGNWRAPEYALGTVWNQTVCTNVDWRWIVLPVSLEFLTFCVLVVVVGLSWQERETRPVWKSSVLPLLFHGLKTDEQRTTFADTTSRGEESDAPTQLRPMQDRAQTMAVRLITEPGSSGFLVEGALLGKEKRRLNTLNRGKIHRCRDADLDSLLEVSLPLRASGSALGEDSITHGR
;
A
#
# COMPACT_ATOMS: atom_id res chain seq x y z
N MET A 1 31.69 24.09 -16.78
CA MET A 1 32.10 24.98 -17.88
C MET A 1 30.92 25.16 -18.82
N THR A 2 30.63 26.43 -19.13
CA THR A 2 29.89 26.97 -20.31
C THR A 2 28.42 26.57 -20.56
N SER A 3 27.54 27.53 -20.21
CA SER A 3 26.40 27.98 -21.06
C SER A 3 26.95 28.71 -22.31
N PRO A 4 26.17 28.92 -23.41
CA PRO A 4 25.35 30.15 -23.52
C PRO A 4 24.03 30.10 -24.35
N ALA A 5 23.06 30.91 -23.91
CA ALA A 5 22.23 31.96 -24.57
C ALA A 5 21.45 31.80 -25.91
N VAL A 6 20.43 32.71 -26.03
CA VAL A 6 19.68 33.27 -27.22
C VAL A 6 18.25 32.69 -27.38
N SER A 7 17.11 33.41 -27.50
CA SER A 7 16.77 34.85 -27.57
C SER A 7 15.27 35.12 -27.30
N ALA A 8 14.96 36.36 -26.93
CA ALA A 8 13.63 36.95 -26.74
C ALA A 8 13.13 37.70 -27.99
N LEU A 9 11.81 37.89 -28.11
CA LEU A 9 11.18 38.89 -28.99
C LEU A 9 10.04 39.62 -28.26
N SER A 10 10.01 40.93 -28.43
CA SER A 10 9.14 41.95 -27.84
C SER A 10 8.30 42.58 -28.95
N LEU A 11 7.09 43.08 -28.63
CA LEU A 11 6.40 44.14 -29.39
C LEU A 11 5.47 44.94 -28.44
N GLU A 12 5.50 46.25 -28.64
CA GLU A 12 5.11 47.36 -27.75
C GLU A 12 3.59 47.69 -27.64
N PRO A 13 3.21 48.57 -26.69
CA PRO A 13 1.87 49.13 -26.52
C PRO A 13 1.72 50.55 -27.10
N THR A 14 0.49 50.99 -27.38
CA THR A 14 0.15 52.38 -27.73
C THR A 14 -0.79 53.05 -26.73
N ASN A 15 -0.37 54.25 -26.31
CA ASN A 15 -1.03 55.30 -25.50
C ASN A 15 -2.32 55.88 -26.13
N ILE A 16 -3.18 56.54 -25.30
CA ILE A 16 -3.57 57.98 -25.41
C ILE A 16 -4.70 58.38 -24.39
N HIS A 17 -4.35 59.34 -23.50
CA HIS A 17 -5.11 60.45 -22.85
C HIS A 17 -6.32 60.22 -21.89
N SER A 18 -6.24 60.49 -20.57
CA SER A 18 -6.28 61.76 -19.74
C SER A 18 -7.70 62.13 -19.22
N VAL A 19 -8.05 62.15 -17.92
CA VAL A 19 -7.78 63.13 -16.80
C VAL A 19 -8.34 64.54 -17.17
N GLU A 20 -9.22 65.29 -16.45
CA GLU A 20 -9.43 65.56 -15.01
C GLU A 20 -10.73 66.40 -14.71
N SER A 21 -11.18 66.36 -13.44
CA SER A 21 -11.72 67.45 -12.56
C SER A 21 -13.06 68.23 -12.72
N HIS A 22 -13.77 68.26 -11.57
CA HIS A 22 -14.43 69.38 -10.81
C HIS A 22 -15.64 70.18 -11.35
N GLU A 23 -16.78 70.15 -10.61
CA GLU A 23 -17.23 71.21 -9.68
C GLU A 23 -18.69 71.00 -9.18
N LEU A 24 -18.96 71.57 -8.00
CA LEU A 24 -20.18 71.55 -7.19
C LEU A 24 -21.03 72.82 -7.47
N LYS A 25 -22.38 72.77 -7.50
CA LYS A 25 -23.26 73.91 -7.13
C LYS A 25 -24.78 73.58 -7.10
N LEU A 26 -25.31 73.63 -5.87
CA LEU A 26 -26.43 74.45 -5.35
C LEU A 26 -27.82 74.55 -6.04
N LEU A 27 -28.82 74.46 -5.14
CA LEU A 27 -30.27 74.64 -5.23
C LEU A 27 -30.75 75.99 -5.82
N THR A 28 -31.88 76.01 -6.54
CA THR A 28 -33.17 76.68 -6.18
C THR A 28 -34.14 76.89 -7.38
N ASN A 29 -35.43 76.77 -7.08
CA ASN A 29 -36.69 76.99 -7.84
C ASN A 29 -36.85 78.41 -8.50
N PRO A 30 -37.87 78.76 -9.34
CA PRO A 30 -39.32 78.45 -9.17
C PRO A 30 -40.28 78.35 -10.42
N SER A 31 -41.51 77.87 -10.11
CA SER A 31 -42.88 77.93 -10.72
C SER A 31 -43.25 79.19 -11.57
N PRO A 32 -44.39 79.30 -12.35
CA PRO A 32 -45.73 78.73 -12.05
C PRO A 32 -46.80 78.42 -13.15
N ASN A 33 -47.82 77.63 -12.71
CA ASN A 33 -49.29 77.67 -13.02
C ASN A 33 -49.87 77.16 -14.38
N PRO A 34 -51.20 76.91 -14.52
CA PRO A 34 -52.10 76.06 -13.71
C PRO A 34 -53.20 75.28 -14.51
N VAL A 35 -53.95 74.40 -13.82
CA VAL A 35 -55.40 74.05 -13.95
C VAL A 35 -55.97 73.45 -15.25
N SER A 36 -56.58 72.25 -15.13
CA SER A 36 -58.00 72.02 -15.48
C SER A 36 -58.53 70.70 -14.90
N VAL A 37 -59.69 70.81 -14.27
CA VAL A 37 -60.53 69.76 -13.68
C VAL A 37 -61.50 69.25 -14.76
N PRO A 38 -62.01 68.01 -14.64
CA PRO A 38 -63.47 67.89 -14.63
C PRO A 38 -64.01 66.95 -13.54
N ASP A 39 -65.22 67.30 -13.10
CA ASP A 39 -66.03 66.71 -12.04
C ASP A 39 -67.21 65.90 -12.63
N GLU A 40 -67.76 65.02 -11.78
CA GLU A 40 -69.10 64.39 -11.77
C GLU A 40 -69.62 63.48 -12.92
N SER A 41 -69.88 62.21 -12.58
CA SER A 41 -71.24 61.66 -12.32
C SER A 41 -71.22 60.12 -12.07
N GLY A 42 -71.82 59.66 -10.96
CA GLY A 42 -71.97 58.22 -10.60
C GLY A 42 -73.06 57.49 -11.42
N PRO A 43 -73.55 56.27 -11.06
CA PRO A 43 -73.46 55.56 -9.77
C PRO A 43 -73.29 54.00 -9.81
N LEU A 44 -73.23 53.40 -8.60
CA LEU A 44 -73.66 52.04 -8.18
C LEU A 44 -73.02 50.75 -8.77
N GLY A 45 -72.16 50.13 -7.95
CA GLY A 45 -72.23 48.69 -7.58
C GLY A 45 -71.68 47.62 -8.53
N SER A 46 -70.50 47.05 -8.21
CA SER A 46 -70.30 45.64 -7.78
C SER A 46 -68.84 45.15 -7.88
N GLN A 47 -68.33 44.68 -6.73
CA GLN A 47 -67.24 43.71 -6.44
C GLN A 47 -66.31 43.23 -7.59
N SER A 48 -64.98 43.39 -7.48
CA SER A 48 -64.05 42.53 -6.70
C SER A 48 -62.59 42.73 -7.15
N GLU A 49 -61.72 43.21 -6.25
CA GLU A 49 -60.27 43.34 -6.46
C GLU A 49 -59.56 42.82 -5.20
N ILE A 50 -59.03 41.58 -5.20
CA ILE A 50 -58.37 40.95 -4.03
C ILE A 50 -57.02 40.25 -4.41
N ALA A 51 -56.62 40.22 -5.68
CA ALA A 51 -55.44 39.46 -6.12
C ALA A 51 -54.02 40.07 -5.86
N PRO A 52 -53.78 41.40 -5.87
CA PRO A 52 -52.42 41.94 -5.87
C PRO A 52 -51.69 41.93 -4.49
N GLU A 53 -52.39 42.14 -3.37
CA GLU A 53 -51.75 42.19 -2.03
C GLU A 53 -51.20 40.83 -1.57
N ARG A 54 -51.92 39.73 -1.85
CA ARG A 54 -51.55 38.37 -1.40
C ARG A 54 -50.25 37.87 -2.05
N ASN A 55 -49.98 38.25 -3.30
CA ASN A 55 -48.72 37.92 -3.98
C ASN A 55 -47.54 38.77 -3.49
N HIS A 56 -47.80 40.03 -3.11
CA HIS A 56 -46.77 40.92 -2.56
C HIS A 56 -46.24 40.42 -1.21
N GLN A 57 -47.12 40.05 -0.28
CA GLN A 57 -46.73 39.49 1.02
C GLN A 57 -46.00 38.15 0.90
N ARG A 58 -46.43 37.25 0.00
CA ARG A 58 -45.71 35.98 -0.30
C ARG A 58 -44.28 36.23 -0.75
N ASN A 59 -44.09 37.17 -1.67
CA ASN A 59 -42.76 37.49 -2.21
C ASN A 59 -41.87 38.17 -1.18
N GLN A 60 -42.43 38.97 -0.26
CA GLN A 60 -41.67 39.59 0.82
C GLN A 60 -41.13 38.56 1.84
N ILE A 61 -41.93 37.56 2.22
CA ILE A 61 -41.49 36.49 3.14
C ILE A 61 -40.41 35.64 2.48
N LEU A 62 -40.61 35.20 1.23
CA LEU A 62 -39.57 34.43 0.54
C LEU A 62 -38.28 35.24 0.38
N ARG A 63 -38.38 36.54 0.05
CA ARG A 63 -37.22 37.43 -0.03
C ARG A 63 -36.48 37.59 1.28
N SER A 64 -37.19 37.61 2.42
CA SER A 64 -36.53 37.78 3.72
C SER A 64 -35.67 36.57 4.09
N TRP A 65 -35.98 35.36 3.59
CA TRP A 65 -35.21 34.13 3.82
C TRP A 65 -34.13 33.83 2.77
N ILE A 66 -34.02 34.64 1.70
CA ILE A 66 -32.98 34.45 0.66
C ILE A 66 -31.57 34.37 1.27
N PRO A 67 -31.15 35.26 2.20
CA PRO A 67 -29.79 35.22 2.75
C PRO A 67 -29.45 33.91 3.46
N GLU A 68 -30.40 33.32 4.20
CA GLU A 68 -30.18 32.05 4.89
C GLU A 68 -30.22 30.87 3.92
N ILE A 69 -31.09 30.93 2.91
CA ILE A 69 -31.13 29.91 1.84
C ILE A 69 -29.81 29.91 1.07
N THR A 70 -29.28 31.07 0.70
CA THR A 70 -27.99 31.15 -0.01
C THR A 70 -26.82 30.75 0.89
N SER A 71 -26.84 31.11 2.17
CA SER A 71 -25.84 30.68 3.16
C SER A 71 -25.85 29.15 3.34
N PHE A 72 -27.03 28.54 3.45
CA PHE A 72 -27.20 27.09 3.52
C PHE A 72 -26.71 26.40 2.24
N LEU A 73 -27.08 26.90 1.06
CA LEU A 73 -26.59 26.35 -0.22
C LEU A 73 -25.06 26.45 -0.33
N GLY A 74 -24.46 27.55 0.13
CA GLY A 74 -23.01 27.69 0.22
C GLY A 74 -22.37 26.64 1.14
N SER A 75 -22.99 26.39 2.30
CA SER A 75 -22.54 25.32 3.22
C SER A 75 -22.62 23.93 2.56
N LEU A 76 -23.74 23.63 1.90
CA LEU A 76 -23.94 22.37 1.19
C LEU A 76 -22.91 22.16 0.07
N LEU A 77 -22.62 23.22 -0.70
CA LEU A 77 -21.59 23.18 -1.75
C LEU A 77 -20.19 22.91 -1.16
N LEU A 78 -19.85 23.51 -0.01
CA LEU A 78 -18.59 23.24 0.66
C LEU A 78 -18.51 21.81 1.19
N LEU A 79 -19.60 21.25 1.73
CA LEU A 79 -19.65 19.84 2.13
C LEU A 79 -19.46 18.90 0.92
N VAL A 80 -20.11 19.21 -0.21
CA VAL A 80 -19.92 18.46 -1.46
C VAL A 80 -18.45 18.57 -1.93
N ALA A 81 -17.84 19.76 -1.85
CA ALA A 81 -16.43 19.93 -2.19
C ALA A 81 -15.51 19.07 -1.30
N ILE A 82 -15.77 19.01 0.02
CA ILE A 82 -15.04 18.12 0.94
C ILE A 82 -15.16 16.66 0.48
N VAL A 83 -16.39 16.19 0.19
CA VAL A 83 -16.63 14.81 -0.25
C VAL A 83 -15.95 14.49 -1.58
N VAL A 84 -15.99 15.42 -2.55
CA VAL A 84 -15.34 15.25 -3.86
C VAL A 84 -13.83 15.19 -3.72
N VAL A 85 -13.23 16.09 -2.94
CA VAL A 85 -11.78 16.10 -2.67
C VAL A 85 -11.37 14.79 -2.00
N LEU A 86 -12.08 14.34 -0.96
CA LEU A 86 -11.79 13.07 -0.29
C LEU A 86 -11.89 11.89 -1.27
N ARG A 87 -12.91 11.85 -2.12
CA ARG A 87 -13.09 10.78 -3.11
C ARG A 87 -12.01 10.80 -4.20
N ALA A 88 -11.55 11.98 -4.60
CA ALA A 88 -10.52 12.14 -5.62
C ALA A 88 -9.14 11.67 -5.15
N TYR A 89 -8.87 11.74 -3.84
CA TYR A 89 -7.59 11.34 -3.25
C TYR A 89 -7.64 10.00 -2.50
N ASP A 90 -8.76 9.26 -2.58
CA ASP A 90 -8.88 7.94 -1.95
C ASP A 90 -8.05 6.89 -2.70
N GLY A 91 -7.11 6.26 -2.00
CA GLY A 91 -6.18 5.27 -2.56
C GLY A 91 -5.00 5.84 -3.35
N ILE A 92 -4.83 7.17 -3.38
CA ILE A 92 -3.79 7.85 -4.16
C ILE A 92 -2.67 8.36 -3.22
N PRO A 93 -1.40 8.43 -3.68
CA PRO A 93 -0.32 9.09 -2.95
C PRO A 93 -0.73 10.48 -2.48
N GLN A 94 -0.31 10.82 -1.26
CA GLN A 94 -0.59 12.12 -0.69
C GLN A 94 -0.03 13.23 -1.59
N PRO A 95 -0.85 14.19 -2.02
CA PRO A 95 -0.39 15.25 -2.91
C PRO A 95 0.57 16.19 -2.16
N GLU A 96 1.71 16.47 -2.77
CA GLU A 96 2.62 17.53 -2.35
C GLU A 96 2.39 18.75 -3.24
N TRP A 97 1.59 19.70 -2.76
CA TRP A 97 1.36 20.96 -3.48
C TRP A 97 2.52 21.93 -3.23
N ALA A 98 2.97 22.62 -4.28
CA ALA A 98 4.08 23.58 -4.21
C ALA A 98 3.84 24.75 -3.23
N THR A 99 2.58 24.99 -2.84
CA THR A 99 2.19 26.02 -1.87
C THR A 99 2.39 25.61 -0.41
N GLY A 100 2.86 24.38 -0.14
CA GLY A 100 3.09 23.86 1.22
C GLY A 100 1.83 23.50 2.01
N ILE A 101 0.64 23.71 1.43
CA ILE A 101 -0.62 23.22 1.99
C ILE A 101 -0.66 21.71 1.76
N ASN A 102 -1.14 20.94 2.74
CA ASN A 102 -1.38 19.50 2.60
C ASN A 102 -2.89 19.20 2.63
N LEU A 103 -3.28 17.99 2.24
CA LEU A 103 -4.69 17.58 2.15
C LEU A 103 -5.46 17.85 3.46
N ASN A 104 -4.84 17.58 4.60
CA ASN A 104 -5.43 17.81 5.91
C ASN A 104 -5.75 19.30 6.16
N SER A 105 -4.81 20.19 5.83
CA SER A 105 -5.00 21.64 5.94
C SER A 105 -6.13 22.16 5.04
N LEU A 106 -6.24 21.63 3.81
CA LEU A 106 -7.33 22.00 2.90
C LEU A 106 -8.70 21.61 3.48
N ILE A 107 -8.84 20.37 3.95
CA ILE A 107 -10.09 19.89 4.57
C ILE A 107 -10.41 20.66 5.86
N ALA A 108 -9.40 21.02 6.66
CA ALA A 108 -9.58 21.84 7.85
C ALA A 108 -10.15 23.23 7.53
N ILE A 109 -9.68 23.88 6.46
CA ILE A 109 -10.18 25.19 6.02
C ILE A 109 -11.62 25.05 5.51
N LEU A 110 -11.88 24.11 4.59
CA LEU A 110 -13.21 23.91 4.01
C LEU A 110 -14.25 23.57 5.09
N SER A 111 -13.92 22.68 6.03
CA SER A 111 -14.81 22.29 7.13
C SER A 111 -15.10 23.44 8.10
N THR A 112 -14.13 24.32 8.35
CA THR A 112 -14.31 25.49 9.20
C THR A 112 -15.28 26.49 8.57
N ILE A 113 -15.13 26.76 7.27
CA ILE A 113 -16.02 27.68 6.54
C ILE A 113 -17.43 27.08 6.44
N CYS A 114 -17.55 25.80 6.09
CA CYS A 114 -18.83 25.08 6.03
C CYS A 114 -19.58 25.15 7.37
N ARG A 115 -18.90 24.83 8.48
CA ARG A 115 -19.48 24.97 9.82
C ARG A 115 -19.95 26.41 10.09
N ALA A 116 -19.16 27.42 9.74
CA ALA A 116 -19.49 28.81 10.00
C ALA A 116 -20.75 29.25 9.23
N THR A 117 -20.86 28.92 7.94
CA THR A 117 -22.02 29.26 7.12
C THR A 117 -23.27 28.53 7.58
N MET A 118 -23.19 27.23 7.92
CA MET A 118 -24.28 26.48 8.53
C MET A 118 -24.79 27.15 9.83
N LEU A 119 -23.90 27.63 10.70
CA LEU A 119 -24.30 28.26 11.96
C LEU A 119 -24.99 29.61 11.80
N VAL A 120 -24.69 30.37 10.75
CA VAL A 120 -25.43 31.62 10.42
C VAL A 120 -26.90 31.32 10.20
N VAL A 121 -27.22 30.25 9.46
CA VAL A 121 -28.60 29.80 9.19
C VAL A 121 -29.30 29.46 10.50
N ILE A 122 -28.65 28.68 11.37
CA ILE A 122 -29.25 28.25 12.63
C ILE A 122 -29.50 29.40 13.60
N ALA A 123 -28.59 30.39 13.65
CA ALA A 123 -28.76 31.57 14.48
C ALA A 123 -30.06 32.32 14.13
N GLU A 124 -30.35 32.49 12.84
CA GLU A 124 -31.56 33.17 12.36
C GLU A 124 -32.81 32.31 12.55
N VAL A 125 -32.71 30.99 12.38
CA VAL A 125 -33.79 30.04 12.69
C VAL A 125 -34.20 30.11 14.17
N ILE A 126 -33.24 30.03 15.11
CA ILE A 126 -33.53 30.14 16.55
C ILE A 126 -34.15 31.51 16.85
N SER A 127 -33.62 32.56 16.23
CA SER A 127 -34.11 33.92 16.40
C SER A 127 -35.55 34.10 15.89
N GLN A 128 -35.97 33.39 14.84
CA GLN A 128 -37.37 33.40 14.40
C GLN A 128 -38.27 32.55 15.32
N LEU A 129 -37.81 31.37 15.74
CA LEU A 129 -38.55 30.48 16.64
C LEU A 129 -38.84 31.14 18.00
N LYS A 130 -38.01 32.11 18.41
CA LYS A 130 -38.25 32.99 19.55
C LYS A 130 -39.63 33.64 19.50
N TRP A 131 -40.03 34.21 18.36
CA TRP A 131 -41.32 34.88 18.22
C TRP A 131 -42.49 33.89 18.22
N ILE A 132 -42.29 32.71 17.64
CA ILE A 132 -43.28 31.63 17.63
C ILE A 132 -43.51 31.09 19.05
N TRP A 133 -42.48 31.05 19.91
CA TRP A 133 -42.61 30.60 21.31
C TRP A 133 -43.62 31.43 22.11
N PHE A 134 -43.65 32.74 21.88
CA PHE A 134 -44.55 33.69 22.53
C PHE A 134 -45.95 33.78 21.92
N ASP A 135 -46.31 32.86 21.00
CA ASP A 135 -47.71 32.65 20.61
C ASP A 135 -48.60 32.33 21.82
N LYS A 136 -48.02 31.68 22.83
CA LYS A 136 -48.68 31.40 24.11
C LYS A 136 -48.11 32.29 25.19
N ILE A 137 -48.83 32.40 26.30
CA ILE A 137 -48.37 33.11 27.49
C ILE A 137 -47.14 32.38 28.05
N ARG A 138 -46.00 33.07 28.11
CA ARG A 138 -44.69 32.53 28.54
C ARG A 138 -43.91 33.54 29.40
N PRO A 139 -43.00 33.09 30.27
CA PRO A 139 -42.11 33.99 31.01
C PRO A 139 -41.26 34.85 30.05
N LEU A 140 -41.14 36.15 30.33
CA LEU A 140 -40.32 37.07 29.52
C LEU A 140 -38.84 36.69 29.54
N GLY A 141 -38.36 36.06 30.63
CA GLY A 141 -37.00 35.50 30.72
C GLY A 141 -36.66 34.47 29.64
N ASP A 142 -37.66 33.79 29.05
CA ASP A 142 -37.45 32.86 27.95
C ASP A 142 -36.94 33.58 26.68
N LEU A 143 -37.29 34.86 26.52
CA LEU A 143 -36.85 35.69 25.40
C LEU A 143 -35.32 35.85 25.41
N GLU A 144 -34.77 36.19 26.58
CA GLU A 144 -33.32 36.32 26.76
C GLU A 144 -32.63 34.96 26.61
N MET A 145 -33.24 33.88 27.09
CA MET A 145 -32.66 32.54 26.97
C MET A 145 -32.55 32.09 25.51
N LEU A 146 -33.60 32.30 24.72
CA LEU A 146 -33.61 32.00 23.28
C LEU A 146 -32.66 32.91 22.49
N ASP A 147 -32.58 34.19 22.87
CA ASP A 147 -31.65 35.14 22.25
C ASP A 147 -30.18 34.84 22.58
N ARG A 148 -29.88 34.39 23.80
CA ARG A 148 -28.53 33.88 24.13
C ARG A 148 -28.21 32.60 23.37
N ALA A 149 -29.20 31.74 23.14
CA ALA A 149 -29.01 30.50 22.41
C ALA A 149 -28.65 30.71 20.94
N SER A 150 -29.27 31.69 20.26
CA SER A 150 -28.94 32.01 18.86
C SER A 150 -27.53 32.59 18.68
N ARG A 151 -26.90 33.11 19.74
CA ARG A 151 -25.57 33.74 19.70
C ARG A 151 -24.39 32.79 19.89
N GLY A 152 -24.64 31.50 20.19
CA GLY A 152 -23.56 30.51 20.17
C GLY A 152 -23.70 29.35 21.15
N PHE A 153 -22.58 28.65 21.31
CA PHE A 153 -22.49 27.35 21.99
C PHE A 153 -23.07 27.33 23.40
N TRP A 154 -22.62 28.24 24.28
CA TRP A 154 -23.01 28.22 25.70
C TRP A 154 -24.50 28.51 25.92
N GLY A 155 -25.08 29.41 25.13
CA GLY A 155 -26.50 29.68 25.18
C GLY A 155 -27.32 28.48 24.73
N SER A 156 -26.93 27.85 23.62
CA SER A 156 -27.57 26.65 23.09
C SER A 156 -27.44 25.46 24.04
N LEU A 157 -26.28 25.27 24.67
CA LEU A 157 -26.07 24.21 25.67
C LEU A 157 -27.00 24.40 26.87
N ARG A 158 -27.09 25.63 27.40
CA ARG A 158 -27.99 25.94 28.51
C ARG A 158 -29.47 25.75 28.13
N LEU A 159 -29.84 26.07 26.89
CA LEU A 159 -31.18 25.88 26.35
C LEU A 159 -31.61 24.41 26.34
N LEU A 160 -30.71 23.48 26.02
CA LEU A 160 -31.01 22.04 25.99
C LEU A 160 -31.41 21.48 27.36
N PHE A 161 -30.93 22.08 28.46
CA PHE A 161 -31.29 21.70 29.82
C PHE A 161 -32.40 22.57 30.43
N SER A 162 -33.01 23.44 29.61
CA SER A 162 -34.05 24.36 30.06
C SER A 162 -35.46 23.75 30.07
N HIS A 163 -36.42 24.52 30.57
CA HIS A 163 -37.85 24.19 30.50
C HIS A 163 -38.46 24.44 29.11
N ILE A 164 -37.76 25.09 28.19
CA ILE A 164 -38.22 25.35 26.82
C ILE A 164 -38.12 24.05 26.01
N ARG A 165 -39.26 23.46 25.64
CA ARG A 165 -39.34 22.14 24.96
C ARG A 165 -39.96 22.20 23.56
N LEU A 166 -39.68 23.25 22.80
CA LEU A 166 -40.11 23.32 21.39
C LEU A 166 -39.17 22.47 20.53
N PRO A 167 -39.64 21.42 19.81
CA PRO A 167 -38.77 20.41 19.21
C PRO A 167 -37.76 20.99 18.21
N PHE A 168 -38.19 21.94 17.36
CA PHE A 168 -37.31 22.58 16.36
C PHE A 168 -36.23 23.46 17.01
N VAL A 169 -36.55 24.10 18.14
CA VAL A 169 -35.56 24.86 18.93
C VAL A 169 -34.54 23.93 19.56
N MET A 170 -34.99 22.79 20.07
CA MET A 170 -34.11 21.77 20.67
C MET A 170 -33.17 21.16 19.62
N ILE A 171 -33.68 20.85 18.42
CA ILE A 171 -32.85 20.35 17.31
C ILE A 171 -31.84 21.42 16.89
N ALA A 172 -32.27 22.68 16.72
CA ALA A 172 -31.37 23.78 16.37
C ALA A 172 -30.25 23.97 17.42
N ALA A 173 -30.58 24.00 18.71
CA ALA A 173 -29.61 24.10 19.79
C ALA A 173 -28.67 22.89 19.85
N PHE A 174 -29.17 21.69 19.59
CA PHE A 174 -28.37 20.47 19.49
C PHE A 174 -27.34 20.56 18.36
N VAL A 175 -27.75 21.03 17.17
CA VAL A 175 -26.83 21.21 16.04
C VAL A 175 -25.74 22.22 16.38
N VAL A 176 -26.05 23.34 17.04
CA VAL A 176 -25.03 24.31 17.48
C VAL A 176 -23.99 23.65 18.39
N VAL A 177 -24.42 22.86 19.38
CA VAL A 177 -23.52 22.18 20.33
C VAL A 177 -22.67 21.13 19.62
N VAL A 178 -23.28 20.22 18.85
CA VAL A 178 -22.58 19.12 18.17
C VAL A 178 -21.70 19.61 17.03
N SER A 179 -21.98 20.77 16.43
CA SER A 179 -21.12 21.39 15.41
C SER A 179 -19.67 21.58 15.89
N GLY A 180 -19.42 21.63 17.21
CA GLY A 180 -18.09 21.65 17.80
C GLY A 180 -17.17 20.54 17.27
N ALA A 181 -17.73 19.36 17.01
CA ALA A 181 -16.98 18.20 16.55
C ALA A 181 -16.80 18.15 15.02
N PHE A 182 -17.40 19.08 14.26
CA PHE A 182 -17.44 19.04 12.79
C PHE A 182 -16.03 18.92 12.19
N GLY A 183 -15.11 19.81 12.59
CA GLY A 183 -13.73 19.81 12.08
C GLY A 183 -12.98 18.52 12.42
N SER A 184 -13.09 18.05 13.66
CA SER A 184 -12.42 16.81 14.12
C SER A 184 -12.90 15.58 13.36
N PHE A 185 -14.19 15.46 13.08
CA PHE A 185 -14.75 14.35 12.30
C PHE A 185 -14.30 14.42 10.84
N THR A 186 -14.31 15.60 10.21
CA THR A 186 -13.80 15.73 8.83
C THR A 186 -12.31 15.42 8.69
N GLN A 187 -11.50 15.74 9.70
CA GLN A 187 -10.07 15.42 9.70
C GLN A 187 -9.81 13.93 9.99
N GLN A 188 -10.56 13.31 10.90
CA GLN A 188 -10.45 11.88 11.18
C GLN A 188 -10.88 10.97 10.01
N ALA A 189 -11.61 11.52 9.03
CA ALA A 189 -11.90 10.81 7.79
C ALA A 189 -10.62 10.49 6.98
N ILE A 190 -9.49 11.17 7.20
CA ILE A 190 -8.24 10.99 6.47
C ILE A 190 -7.33 10.03 7.25
N ARG A 191 -7.07 8.84 6.71
CA ARG A 191 -6.07 7.90 7.21
C ARG A 191 -4.91 7.78 6.25
N THR A 192 -3.69 7.63 6.76
CA THR A 192 -2.51 7.37 5.95
C THR A 192 -2.12 5.90 6.02
N SER A 193 -1.77 5.31 4.87
CA SER A 193 -1.25 3.94 4.81
C SER A 193 -0.10 3.86 3.82
N LEU A 194 0.83 2.93 4.06
CA LEU A 194 1.88 2.62 3.11
C LEU A 194 1.29 1.92 1.88
N CYS A 195 1.60 2.43 0.70
CA CYS A 195 1.20 1.87 -0.58
C CYS A 195 2.40 1.78 -1.53
N LYS A 196 2.35 0.84 -2.46
CA LYS A 196 3.34 0.72 -3.53
C LYS A 196 2.82 1.41 -4.77
N VAL A 197 3.62 2.32 -5.32
CA VAL A 197 3.32 2.99 -6.59
C VAL A 197 4.44 2.76 -7.60
N PRO A 198 4.10 2.57 -8.89
CA PRO A 198 5.09 2.39 -9.93
C PRO A 198 5.85 3.70 -10.16
N VAL A 199 7.18 3.62 -10.26
CA VAL A 199 8.01 4.77 -10.61
C VAL A 199 8.00 4.95 -12.12
N LEU A 200 7.45 6.07 -12.60
CA LEU A 200 7.41 6.38 -14.03
C LEU A 200 8.82 6.74 -14.55
N GLY A 201 9.16 6.25 -15.74
CA GLY A 201 10.42 6.55 -16.41
C GLY A 201 11.63 5.70 -15.98
N TYR A 202 11.45 4.81 -15.00
CA TYR A 202 12.48 3.86 -14.57
C TYR A 202 11.97 2.43 -14.71
N ASN A 203 12.69 1.62 -15.48
CA ASN A 203 12.42 0.19 -15.60
C ASN A 203 13.47 -0.60 -14.83
N ALA A 204 13.02 -1.64 -14.13
CA ALA A 204 13.93 -2.63 -13.57
C ALA A 204 14.49 -3.46 -14.72
N THR A 205 15.76 -3.85 -14.65
CA THR A 205 16.39 -4.66 -15.69
C THR A 205 17.12 -5.85 -15.08
N VAL A 206 16.96 -7.02 -15.70
CA VAL A 206 17.74 -8.21 -15.39
C VAL A 206 18.32 -8.76 -16.69
N PRO A 207 19.63 -9.06 -16.79
CA PRO A 207 20.22 -9.65 -17.98
C PRO A 207 19.55 -10.97 -18.34
N VAL A 208 19.24 -11.16 -19.62
CA VAL A 208 18.70 -12.43 -20.16
C VAL A 208 19.38 -12.73 -21.49
N ALA A 209 19.21 -13.95 -21.99
CA ALA A 209 19.75 -14.34 -23.29
C ALA A 209 18.70 -15.04 -24.14
N HIS A 210 18.32 -14.41 -25.25
CA HIS A 210 17.54 -14.99 -26.34
C HIS A 210 18.40 -15.72 -27.36
N TYR A 211 19.50 -15.07 -27.73
CA TYR A 211 20.56 -15.61 -28.56
C TYR A 211 21.89 -15.45 -27.86
N VAL A 212 22.77 -16.44 -27.96
CA VAL A 212 24.15 -16.32 -27.50
C VAL A 212 25.10 -16.69 -28.62
N ASP A 213 25.94 -15.75 -29.03
CA ASP A 213 26.96 -15.98 -30.04
C ASP A 213 28.24 -16.60 -29.42
N SER A 214 29.17 -17.06 -30.26
CA SER A 214 30.48 -17.55 -29.82
C SER A 214 31.54 -16.46 -29.64
N VAL A 215 31.23 -15.21 -30.01
CA VAL A 215 32.19 -14.09 -29.99
C VAL A 215 32.78 -13.93 -28.57
N GLU A 216 34.12 -13.91 -28.47
CA GLU A 216 34.93 -13.87 -27.23
C GLU A 216 34.90 -15.13 -26.33
N ASP A 217 33.86 -15.95 -26.40
CA ASP A 217 33.68 -17.10 -25.51
C ASP A 217 33.93 -18.47 -26.15
N ALA A 218 34.08 -18.59 -27.47
CA ALA A 218 34.54 -19.81 -28.11
C ALA A 218 35.16 -19.60 -29.50
N TYR A 219 36.06 -20.50 -29.91
CA TYR A 219 36.78 -20.44 -31.18
C TYR A 219 36.85 -21.82 -31.86
N VAL A 220 36.80 -21.85 -33.19
CA VAL A 220 36.99 -23.08 -33.99
C VAL A 220 38.42 -23.12 -34.49
N PHE A 221 39.10 -24.26 -34.31
CA PHE A 221 40.42 -24.51 -34.87
C PHE A 221 40.39 -25.71 -35.81
N GLN A 222 40.85 -25.49 -37.03
CA GLN A 222 41.01 -26.53 -38.05
C GLN A 222 42.39 -26.41 -38.67
N SER A 223 43.34 -27.24 -38.21
CA SER A 223 44.65 -27.39 -38.85
C SER A 223 44.92 -28.88 -39.08
N HIS A 224 44.91 -29.31 -40.34
CA HIS A 224 45.27 -30.65 -40.84
C HIS A 224 44.84 -31.84 -39.93
N GLY A 225 43.63 -31.77 -39.35
CA GLY A 225 43.10 -32.75 -38.38
C GLY A 225 41.60 -32.54 -38.09
N PRO A 226 41.02 -33.28 -37.10
CA PRO A 226 39.62 -33.15 -36.71
C PRO A 226 39.30 -31.73 -36.21
N VAL A 227 38.07 -31.26 -36.44
CA VAL A 227 37.60 -29.96 -35.96
C VAL A 227 37.62 -29.95 -34.42
N SER A 228 38.27 -28.94 -33.84
CA SER A 228 38.31 -28.73 -32.39
C SER A 228 37.68 -27.39 -32.01
N PHE A 229 36.98 -27.38 -30.87
CA PHE A 229 36.30 -26.21 -30.34
C PHE A 229 36.97 -25.81 -29.04
N GLN A 230 37.46 -24.58 -28.95
CA GLN A 230 38.11 -24.07 -27.75
C GLN A 230 37.23 -23.06 -27.04
N LEU A 231 37.02 -23.28 -25.75
CA LEU A 231 36.32 -22.34 -24.90
C LEU A 231 37.18 -21.11 -24.59
N GLY A 232 36.59 -19.92 -24.60
CA GLY A 232 37.22 -18.65 -24.26
C GLY A 232 37.55 -18.56 -22.77
N ASN A 233 38.54 -17.73 -22.44
CA ASN A 233 39.01 -17.55 -21.06
C ASN A 233 37.93 -17.04 -20.09
N PRO A 234 37.02 -16.13 -20.46
CA PRO A 234 35.99 -15.65 -19.53
C PRO A 234 35.09 -16.79 -19.04
N MET A 235 34.55 -17.62 -19.94
CA MET A 235 33.74 -18.77 -19.53
C MET A 235 34.55 -19.82 -18.75
N LYS A 236 35.79 -20.13 -19.16
CA LYS A 236 36.68 -21.03 -18.39
C LYS A 236 36.86 -20.55 -16.94
N SER A 237 37.16 -19.26 -16.76
CA SER A 237 37.34 -18.66 -15.43
C SER A 237 36.06 -18.71 -14.60
N ALA A 238 34.89 -18.51 -15.23
CA ALA A 238 33.60 -18.59 -14.57
C ALA A 238 33.35 -20.00 -14.04
N LEU A 239 33.60 -21.03 -14.85
CA LEU A 239 33.44 -22.45 -14.47
C LEU A 239 34.35 -22.83 -13.30
N VAL A 240 35.64 -22.48 -13.35
CA VAL A 240 36.60 -22.75 -12.26
C VAL A 240 36.16 -22.05 -10.97
N ASN A 241 35.75 -20.79 -11.06
CA ASN A 241 35.26 -20.04 -9.90
C ASN A 241 33.97 -20.62 -9.29
N ALA A 242 33.17 -21.38 -10.05
CA ALA A 242 31.95 -21.98 -9.56
C ALA A 242 32.19 -23.11 -8.52
N LEU A 243 33.35 -23.77 -8.58
CA LEU A 243 33.72 -24.81 -7.62
C LEU A 243 34.49 -24.24 -6.42
N THR A 244 35.19 -23.12 -6.60
CA THR A 244 36.13 -22.59 -5.61
C THR A 244 35.54 -21.48 -4.72
N THR A 245 34.44 -20.85 -5.15
CA THR A 245 33.78 -19.78 -4.39
C THR A 245 32.46 -20.25 -3.79
N ALA A 246 32.17 -19.81 -2.57
CA ALA A 246 30.91 -20.09 -1.87
C ALA A 246 29.74 -19.20 -2.35
N ASP A 247 29.97 -18.38 -3.36
CA ASP A 247 28.98 -17.49 -3.97
C ASP A 247 28.02 -18.31 -4.83
N ASP A 248 26.72 -18.08 -4.69
CA ASP A 248 25.65 -18.75 -5.43
C ASP A 248 25.50 -18.25 -6.88
N GLY A 249 26.50 -17.51 -7.35
CA GLY A 249 26.58 -16.91 -8.68
C GLY A 249 25.69 -15.67 -8.86
N THR A 250 24.81 -15.33 -7.91
CA THR A 250 23.87 -14.21 -8.04
C THR A 250 24.56 -12.85 -7.93
N SER A 251 25.65 -12.76 -7.17
CA SER A 251 26.50 -11.57 -7.05
C SER A 251 27.14 -11.11 -8.37
N ARG A 252 27.05 -11.91 -9.44
CA ARG A 252 27.65 -11.66 -10.75
C ARG A 252 26.67 -11.13 -11.81
N LEU A 253 25.36 -11.12 -11.53
CA LEU A 253 24.36 -10.55 -12.43
C LEU A 253 24.22 -9.05 -12.17
N ASN A 254 24.56 -8.21 -13.14
CA ASN A 254 24.35 -6.77 -13.06
C ASN A 254 22.88 -6.43 -13.37
N PHE A 255 21.99 -6.65 -12.40
CA PHE A 255 20.60 -6.23 -12.48
C PHE A 255 20.41 -4.83 -11.91
N ASN A 256 19.49 -4.05 -12.48
CA ASN A 256 19.17 -2.71 -12.01
C ASN A 256 17.79 -2.68 -11.34
N CYS A 257 17.76 -2.36 -10.06
CA CYS A 257 16.53 -2.10 -9.31
C CYS A 257 16.78 -0.97 -8.30
N PRO A 258 16.60 0.30 -8.71
CA PRO A 258 17.01 1.47 -7.91
C PRO A 258 16.36 1.56 -6.54
N THR A 259 15.11 1.10 -6.38
CA THR A 259 14.36 1.16 -5.12
C THR A 259 14.53 -0.09 -4.26
N GLY A 260 15.16 -1.14 -4.78
CA GLY A 260 15.25 -2.45 -4.13
C GLY A 260 13.95 -3.24 -4.07
N ASP A 261 12.84 -2.75 -4.64
CA ASP A 261 11.56 -3.46 -4.77
C ASP A 261 11.08 -3.37 -6.22
N CYS A 262 11.26 -4.45 -6.97
CA CYS A 262 10.94 -4.51 -8.39
C CYS A 262 10.19 -5.80 -8.73
N THR A 263 9.23 -5.71 -9.64
CA THR A 263 8.49 -6.86 -10.15
C THR A 263 8.61 -6.96 -11.64
N PHE A 264 8.71 -8.19 -12.15
CA PHE A 264 8.68 -8.45 -13.58
C PHE A 264 7.27 -8.89 -13.97
N PRO A 265 6.75 -8.43 -15.12
CA PRO A 265 5.40 -8.76 -15.56
C PRO A 265 5.27 -10.28 -15.73
N ASP A 266 4.10 -10.80 -15.35
CA ASP A 266 3.77 -12.20 -15.61
C ASP A 266 3.45 -12.35 -17.10
N GLN A 267 4.33 -13.04 -17.81
CA GLN A 267 4.16 -13.42 -19.21
C GLN A 267 3.18 -14.58 -19.36
N GLY A 268 2.66 -15.16 -18.27
CA GLY A 268 1.71 -16.27 -18.23
C GLY A 268 2.24 -17.45 -17.43
N GLU A 269 1.35 -18.20 -16.76
CA GLU A 269 1.69 -19.34 -15.87
C GLU A 269 2.66 -18.99 -14.72
N GLY A 270 2.73 -17.72 -14.32
CA GLY A 270 3.65 -17.27 -13.27
C GLY A 270 5.09 -17.08 -13.74
N LEU A 271 5.30 -16.94 -15.06
CA LEU A 271 6.61 -16.76 -15.69
C LEU A 271 6.93 -15.28 -15.84
N SER A 272 8.08 -14.84 -15.34
CA SER A 272 8.56 -13.47 -15.53
C SER A 272 9.32 -13.32 -16.86
N TYR A 273 10.24 -14.24 -17.13
CA TYR A 273 11.03 -14.26 -18.37
C TYR A 273 11.70 -15.62 -18.56
N SER A 274 12.21 -15.85 -19.77
CA SER A 274 12.97 -17.04 -20.13
C SER A 274 14.36 -16.63 -20.61
N SER A 275 15.36 -17.45 -20.33
CA SER A 275 16.74 -17.22 -20.76
C SER A 275 17.44 -18.53 -21.09
N ILE A 276 18.36 -18.48 -22.06
CA ILE A 276 19.33 -19.55 -22.28
C ILE A 276 20.18 -19.70 -21.03
N GLY A 277 20.46 -20.96 -20.67
CA GLY A 277 21.34 -21.33 -19.59
C GLY A 277 21.95 -22.72 -19.79
N MET A 278 22.73 -23.13 -18.80
CA MET A 278 23.20 -24.51 -18.65
C MET A 278 22.37 -25.18 -17.56
N CYS A 279 21.90 -26.40 -17.78
CA CYS A 279 21.22 -27.22 -16.80
C CYS A 279 22.08 -28.42 -16.40
N ASN A 280 21.83 -28.94 -15.21
CA ASN A 280 22.45 -30.17 -14.73
C ASN A 280 21.40 -31.10 -14.11
N GLU A 281 21.61 -32.40 -14.24
CA GLU A 281 20.86 -33.44 -13.55
C GLU A 281 21.85 -34.47 -12.99
N CYS A 282 21.82 -34.68 -11.67
CA CYS A 282 22.70 -35.61 -10.99
C CYS A 282 21.92 -36.80 -10.42
N VAL A 283 22.51 -37.99 -10.51
CA VAL A 283 21.96 -39.25 -10.01
C VAL A 283 23.01 -39.95 -9.14
N ASP A 284 22.60 -40.42 -7.97
CA ASP A 284 23.43 -41.28 -7.13
C ASP A 284 23.52 -42.68 -7.76
N ILE A 285 24.74 -43.05 -8.14
CA ILE A 285 25.06 -44.34 -8.77
C ILE A 285 25.96 -45.20 -7.88
N THR A 286 26.06 -44.88 -6.58
CA THR A 286 26.89 -45.59 -5.61
C THR A 286 26.59 -47.09 -5.57
N SER A 287 25.31 -47.47 -5.72
CA SER A 287 24.86 -48.87 -5.75
C SER A 287 25.30 -49.65 -7.00
N SER A 288 25.71 -48.95 -8.06
CA SER A 288 26.17 -49.52 -9.33
C SER A 288 27.68 -49.74 -9.38
N VAL A 289 28.40 -49.33 -8.33
CA VAL A 289 29.82 -49.61 -8.17
C VAL A 289 30.00 -51.10 -7.85
N ARG A 290 30.98 -51.73 -8.51
CA ARG A 290 31.35 -53.13 -8.41
C ARG A 290 32.87 -53.26 -8.45
N GLN A 291 33.40 -54.34 -7.88
CA GLN A 291 34.81 -54.67 -8.05
C GLN A 291 35.09 -55.14 -9.48
N TRP A 292 36.25 -54.78 -10.04
CA TRP A 292 36.67 -55.26 -11.36
C TRP A 292 36.80 -56.80 -11.35
N PRO A 293 36.18 -57.52 -12.31
CA PRO A 293 36.21 -58.99 -12.35
C PRO A 293 37.62 -59.52 -12.64
N GLY A 294 38.08 -60.49 -11.84
CA GLY A 294 39.36 -61.20 -12.06
C GLY A 294 40.56 -60.70 -11.24
N GLN A 295 40.38 -59.77 -10.29
CA GLN A 295 41.43 -59.46 -9.32
C GLN A 295 41.52 -60.54 -8.23
N ASN A 296 42.66 -61.20 -8.11
CA ASN A 296 42.95 -62.10 -6.99
C ASN A 296 43.29 -61.28 -5.74
N ALA A 297 42.80 -61.72 -4.57
CA ALA A 297 43.02 -61.05 -3.28
C ALA A 297 44.51 -60.77 -2.98
N SER A 298 45.42 -61.63 -3.43
CA SER A 298 46.88 -61.48 -3.28
C SER A 298 47.52 -60.39 -4.15
N TYR A 299 46.81 -59.88 -5.17
CA TYR A 299 47.27 -58.77 -6.03
C TYR A 299 46.85 -57.39 -5.48
N ILE A 300 45.87 -57.38 -4.57
CA ILE A 300 45.30 -56.16 -3.97
C ILE A 300 46.32 -55.50 -3.01
N ASP A 301 47.09 -56.30 -2.27
CA ASP A 301 48.14 -55.84 -1.32
C ASP A 301 49.31 -55.09 -1.98
N GLN A 302 49.49 -55.19 -3.29
CA GLN A 302 50.65 -54.60 -3.99
C GLN A 302 50.30 -53.53 -5.03
N MET A 303 49.06 -53.48 -5.54
CA MET A 303 48.72 -52.62 -6.69
C MET A 303 47.38 -51.86 -6.59
N GLY A 304 46.53 -52.12 -5.58
CA GLY A 304 45.25 -51.41 -5.42
C GLY A 304 43.97 -52.20 -5.71
N LEU A 305 42.85 -51.61 -5.28
CA LEU A 305 41.48 -52.00 -5.59
C LEU A 305 41.05 -51.34 -6.92
N ASN A 306 40.73 -52.13 -7.94
CA ASN A 306 40.09 -51.58 -9.14
C ASN A 306 38.57 -51.62 -8.98
N LEU A 307 37.96 -50.45 -8.91
CA LEU A 307 36.51 -50.28 -8.93
C LEU A 307 36.03 -50.13 -10.37
N THR A 308 34.86 -50.67 -10.65
CA THR A 308 34.12 -50.56 -11.90
C THR A 308 32.74 -50.04 -11.63
N ILE A 309 32.16 -49.36 -12.59
CA ILE A 309 30.76 -48.99 -12.56
C ILE A 309 30.07 -49.77 -13.67
N THR A 310 29.17 -50.69 -13.30
CA THR A 310 28.43 -51.49 -14.29
C THR A 310 27.34 -50.66 -14.94
N GLY A 311 27.23 -50.72 -16.28
CA GLY A 311 26.17 -50.04 -17.03
C GLY A 311 26.55 -48.73 -17.70
N MET A 312 27.83 -48.34 -17.69
CA MET A 312 28.34 -47.26 -18.56
C MET A 312 28.93 -47.82 -19.85
N ASN A 313 28.84 -47.07 -20.95
CA ASN A 313 29.15 -47.52 -22.31
C ASN A 313 30.61 -48.00 -22.51
N ASN A 314 31.50 -47.76 -21.54
CA ASN A 314 32.93 -48.06 -21.65
C ASN A 314 33.51 -48.89 -20.49
N ASN A 315 32.72 -49.48 -19.59
CA ASN A 315 33.23 -50.18 -18.38
C ASN A 315 34.38 -49.38 -17.73
N GLN A 316 34.17 -48.08 -17.45
CA GLN A 316 35.25 -47.25 -16.90
C GLN A 316 35.76 -47.88 -15.61
N SER A 317 37.02 -48.31 -15.64
CA SER A 317 37.76 -48.78 -14.47
C SER A 317 38.33 -47.57 -13.77
N ILE A 318 37.97 -47.36 -12.51
CA ILE A 318 38.63 -46.40 -11.65
C ILE A 318 39.53 -47.21 -10.71
N ALA A 319 40.84 -47.13 -10.94
CA ALA A 319 41.83 -47.80 -10.10
C ALA A 319 42.05 -46.97 -8.83
N ALA A 320 41.87 -47.57 -7.65
CA ALA A 320 42.20 -47.00 -6.36
C ALA A 320 43.39 -47.77 -5.76
N ALA A 321 44.60 -47.20 -5.82
CA ALA A 321 45.80 -47.84 -5.26
C ALA A 321 45.85 -47.74 -3.72
N PHE A 322 46.26 -48.81 -3.03
CA PHE A 322 46.30 -48.87 -1.55
C PHE A 322 47.27 -47.86 -0.90
N THR A 323 48.19 -47.26 -1.67
CA THR A 323 49.20 -46.32 -1.18
C THR A 323 48.71 -44.88 -1.07
N GLY A 324 47.44 -44.59 -1.38
CA GLY A 324 46.82 -43.28 -1.19
C GLY A 324 45.37 -43.31 -1.65
N TYR A 325 44.44 -42.63 -0.96
CA TYR A 325 43.04 -42.57 -1.41
C TYR A 325 42.91 -41.71 -2.67
N TRP A 326 42.14 -42.18 -3.66
CA TRP A 326 41.94 -41.49 -4.94
C TRP A 326 40.53 -40.91 -5.02
N SER A 327 40.42 -39.70 -5.53
CA SER A 327 39.17 -39.17 -6.06
C SER A 327 39.33 -39.06 -7.57
N SER A 328 38.45 -39.73 -8.31
CA SER A 328 38.46 -39.69 -9.76
C SER A 328 37.22 -38.97 -10.24
N ILE A 329 37.42 -38.04 -11.15
CA ILE A 329 36.34 -37.47 -11.94
C ILE A 329 36.66 -37.69 -13.39
N THR A 330 35.71 -38.29 -14.10
CA THR A 330 35.86 -38.63 -15.51
C THR A 330 34.65 -38.16 -16.27
N ALA A 331 34.89 -37.54 -17.41
CA ALA A 331 33.84 -37.19 -18.33
C ALA A 331 33.59 -38.35 -19.30
N GLU A 332 32.32 -38.70 -19.54
CA GLU A 332 31.99 -39.73 -20.53
C GLU A 332 32.37 -39.23 -21.93
N GLN A 333 33.14 -40.03 -22.67
CA GLN A 333 33.44 -39.74 -24.06
C GLN A 333 32.17 -39.95 -24.89
N PRO A 334 31.78 -38.98 -25.74
CA PRO A 334 30.61 -39.14 -26.60
C PRO A 334 30.82 -40.32 -27.55
N THR A 335 29.80 -41.16 -27.70
CA THR A 335 29.78 -42.20 -28.74
C THR A 335 29.76 -41.54 -30.12
N TYR A 336 30.25 -42.26 -31.15
CA TYR A 336 30.24 -41.75 -32.53
C TYR A 336 28.83 -41.31 -32.98
N GLU A 337 27.78 -42.01 -32.55
CA GLU A 337 26.38 -41.65 -32.82
C GLU A 337 25.96 -40.36 -32.10
N SER A 338 26.39 -40.14 -30.84
CA SER A 338 26.06 -38.94 -30.08
C SER A 338 26.74 -37.67 -30.60
N LEU A 339 27.90 -37.78 -31.27
CA LEU A 339 28.61 -36.64 -31.87
C LEU A 339 27.80 -35.91 -32.94
N TRP A 340 26.87 -36.62 -33.60
CA TRP A 340 26.07 -36.11 -34.72
C TRP A 340 24.57 -36.21 -34.44
N GLY A 341 24.17 -36.18 -33.16
CA GLY A 341 22.78 -36.33 -32.71
C GLY A 341 22.28 -35.19 -31.83
N GLU A 342 21.01 -35.28 -31.43
CA GLU A 342 20.31 -34.33 -30.53
C GLU A 342 21.07 -34.06 -29.22
N ASP A 343 21.86 -35.04 -28.77
CA ASP A 343 22.61 -35.01 -27.50
C ASP A 343 24.06 -34.53 -27.64
N SER A 344 24.49 -34.10 -28.84
CA SER A 344 25.89 -33.73 -29.14
C SER A 344 26.47 -32.58 -28.29
N THR A 345 25.62 -31.82 -27.61
CA THR A 345 26.00 -30.69 -26.74
C THR A 345 25.81 -30.98 -25.26
N SER A 346 25.64 -32.25 -24.91
CA SER A 346 25.48 -32.69 -23.53
C SER A 346 26.70 -33.44 -23.06
N GLN A 347 27.13 -33.17 -21.83
CA GLN A 347 28.30 -33.80 -21.22
C GLN A 347 27.90 -34.56 -19.96
N ARG A 348 28.25 -35.85 -19.89
CA ARG A 348 28.04 -36.68 -18.71
C ARG A 348 29.35 -36.78 -17.94
N VAL A 349 29.27 -36.72 -16.63
CA VAL A 349 30.41 -36.63 -15.72
C VAL A 349 30.16 -37.57 -14.57
N THR A 350 31.11 -38.47 -14.34
CA THR A 350 31.07 -39.39 -13.21
C THR A 350 32.12 -38.97 -12.19
N TYR A 351 31.66 -38.71 -10.97
CA TYR A 351 32.51 -38.46 -9.82
C TYR A 351 32.49 -39.68 -8.90
N LEU A 352 33.67 -40.26 -8.62
CA LEU A 352 33.86 -41.35 -7.69
C LEU A 352 34.88 -40.94 -6.61
N THR A 353 34.52 -41.11 -5.35
CA THR A 353 35.40 -40.82 -4.22
C THR A 353 35.14 -41.74 -3.02
N PHE A 354 36.08 -41.73 -2.08
CA PHE A 354 35.90 -42.29 -0.74
C PHE A 354 35.47 -41.17 0.20
N THR A 355 34.53 -41.47 1.11
CA THR A 355 33.94 -40.49 2.03
C THR A 355 33.70 -41.08 3.42
N TRP A 356 33.85 -40.24 4.44
CA TRP A 356 33.48 -40.51 5.83
C TRP A 356 32.09 -39.99 6.19
N ALA A 357 31.37 -39.34 5.27
CA ALA A 357 30.09 -38.71 5.56
C ALA A 357 29.05 -39.62 6.24
N PRO A 358 28.88 -40.91 5.86
CA PRO A 358 27.92 -41.79 6.53
C PRO A 358 28.50 -42.50 7.77
N CYS A 359 29.75 -42.21 8.14
CA CYS A 359 30.47 -42.93 9.18
C CYS A 359 30.31 -42.27 10.56
N THR A 360 30.38 -43.08 11.60
CA THR A 360 30.32 -42.65 13.01
C THR A 360 31.63 -42.96 13.71
N ILE A 361 31.96 -42.22 14.77
CA ILE A 361 33.17 -42.47 15.55
C ILE A 361 32.85 -43.52 16.62
N ASN A 362 33.65 -44.58 16.71
CA ASN A 362 33.60 -45.50 17.84
C ASN A 362 34.36 -44.91 19.04
N GLU A 363 33.63 -44.39 20.02
CA GLU A 363 34.20 -43.76 21.22
C GLU A 363 34.84 -44.74 22.20
N THR A 364 34.63 -46.06 22.02
CA THR A 364 35.04 -47.09 22.99
C THR A 364 36.47 -47.61 22.81
N ASP A 365 37.14 -47.24 21.71
CA ASP A 365 38.46 -47.76 21.34
C ASP A 365 39.42 -46.60 20.99
N PRO A 366 39.99 -45.89 21.99
CA PRO A 366 40.90 -44.79 21.75
C PRO A 366 42.25 -45.35 21.25
N VAL A 367 42.58 -45.08 19.99
CA VAL A 367 43.88 -45.45 19.41
C VAL A 367 45.01 -44.83 20.26
N ALA A 368 45.83 -45.69 20.85
CA ALA A 368 46.95 -45.29 21.69
C ALA A 368 48.00 -44.54 20.85
N GLY A 369 48.09 -43.22 21.05
CA GLY A 369 49.18 -42.38 20.51
C GLY A 369 48.80 -41.40 19.40
N GLY A 370 47.53 -41.25 19.03
CA GLY A 370 47.09 -40.31 17.99
C GLY A 370 46.79 -38.89 18.48
N ASP A 371 47.23 -37.88 17.74
CA ASP A 371 46.94 -36.48 18.02
C ASP A 371 45.43 -36.18 17.78
N ARG A 372 44.73 -35.69 18.81
CA ARG A 372 43.24 -35.56 18.86
C ARG A 372 42.65 -34.66 17.76
N ASN A 373 43.48 -33.87 17.10
CA ASN A 373 43.08 -32.90 16.07
C ASN A 373 43.06 -33.47 14.64
N SER A 374 43.50 -34.71 14.42
CA SER A 374 43.80 -35.19 13.06
C SER A 374 42.75 -36.10 12.42
N GLY A 375 41.69 -36.53 13.10
CA GLY A 375 40.59 -37.33 12.52
C GLY A 375 40.97 -38.76 12.04
N LEU A 376 42.25 -39.02 11.82
CA LEU A 376 42.84 -40.25 11.27
C LEU A 376 43.05 -41.37 12.31
N PHE A 377 42.79 -41.10 13.60
CA PHE A 377 42.97 -42.06 14.69
C PHE A 377 41.66 -42.44 15.38
N TYR A 378 40.52 -42.18 14.73
CA TYR A 378 39.23 -42.68 15.20
C TYR A 378 38.92 -44.01 14.53
N ASN A 379 38.44 -44.97 15.31
CA ASN A 379 37.89 -46.21 14.79
C ASN A 379 36.51 -45.87 14.18
N TRP A 380 36.52 -45.46 12.91
CA TRP A 380 35.31 -45.10 12.18
C TRP A 380 34.45 -46.36 11.97
N ILE A 381 33.14 -46.22 12.14
CA ILE A 381 32.13 -47.22 11.83
C ILE A 381 31.28 -46.67 10.69
N CYS A 382 31.58 -47.13 9.49
CA CYS A 382 30.84 -46.85 8.27
C CYS A 382 29.82 -47.96 8.00
N PRO A 383 28.71 -47.67 7.29
CA PRO A 383 27.80 -48.70 6.80
C PRO A 383 28.57 -49.73 5.98
N LYS A 384 28.28 -51.02 6.22
CA LYS A 384 28.90 -52.10 5.44
C LYS A 384 28.61 -51.87 3.97
N SER A 385 29.68 -51.75 3.21
CA SER A 385 29.62 -51.71 1.77
C SER A 385 29.55 -53.16 1.24
N ASP A 386 28.78 -53.40 0.18
CA ASP A 386 28.60 -54.73 -0.45
C ASP A 386 29.88 -55.24 -1.17
N TYR A 387 31.07 -54.82 -0.74
CA TYR A 387 32.35 -55.08 -1.41
C TYR A 387 33.17 -56.13 -0.63
N PRO A 388 33.09 -57.44 -0.98
CA PRO A 388 33.62 -58.54 -0.16
C PRO A 388 35.15 -58.64 -0.06
N TYR A 389 35.91 -57.79 -0.75
CA TYR A 389 37.38 -57.87 -0.84
C TYR A 389 38.10 -56.53 -0.66
N ILE A 390 37.54 -55.56 0.08
CA ILE A 390 38.35 -54.43 0.57
C ILE A 390 39.14 -54.95 1.78
N PRO A 391 40.43 -55.33 1.65
CA PRO A 391 41.18 -55.95 2.75
C PRO A 391 41.40 -54.92 3.86
N ASP A 392 41.21 -55.33 5.11
CA ASP A 392 41.52 -54.63 6.37
C ASP A 392 40.95 -53.21 6.60
N MET A 393 40.10 -52.69 5.72
CA MET A 393 39.26 -51.50 5.96
C MET A 393 37.79 -51.85 6.23
N GLU A 394 37.52 -52.99 6.88
CA GLU A 394 36.18 -53.28 7.40
C GLU A 394 35.78 -52.16 8.37
N ASN A 395 34.97 -51.22 7.86
CA ASN A 395 34.24 -50.15 8.55
C ASN A 395 34.87 -48.74 8.56
N SER A 396 36.03 -48.46 7.95
CA SER A 396 36.65 -47.13 8.11
C SER A 396 36.28 -46.08 7.05
N LEU A 397 35.75 -46.47 5.88
CA LEU A 397 35.40 -45.56 4.78
C LEU A 397 34.20 -46.06 3.95
N ALA A 398 33.42 -45.14 3.38
CA ALA A 398 32.36 -45.43 2.42
C ALA A 398 32.74 -44.95 1.00
N VAL A 399 32.04 -45.48 -0.01
CA VAL A 399 32.19 -45.06 -1.42
C VAL A 399 31.03 -44.13 -1.78
N LEU A 400 31.30 -43.08 -2.55
CA LEU A 400 30.30 -42.21 -3.16
C LEU A 400 30.55 -42.16 -4.67
N ALA A 401 29.52 -42.45 -5.46
CA ALA A 401 29.53 -42.29 -6.91
C ALA A 401 28.33 -41.48 -7.39
N VAL A 402 28.60 -40.38 -8.10
CA VAL A 402 27.58 -39.46 -8.61
C VAL A 402 27.76 -39.29 -10.11
N ASN A 403 26.68 -39.45 -10.88
CA ASN A 403 26.67 -39.20 -12.31
C ASN A 403 25.85 -37.94 -12.61
N CYS A 404 26.48 -36.92 -13.18
CA CYS A 404 25.85 -35.65 -13.53
C CYS A 404 25.86 -35.42 -15.03
N THR A 405 24.73 -35.01 -15.60
CA THR A 405 24.60 -34.64 -17.01
C THR A 405 24.43 -33.13 -17.13
N PHE A 406 25.31 -32.46 -17.85
CA PHE A 406 25.24 -31.04 -18.18
C PHE A 406 24.75 -30.86 -19.61
N TYR A 407 23.84 -29.92 -19.85
CA TYR A 407 23.31 -29.64 -21.18
C TYR A 407 22.78 -28.21 -21.30
N PRO A 408 22.80 -27.61 -22.51
CA PRO A 408 22.17 -26.31 -22.74
C PRO A 408 20.64 -26.42 -22.63
N CYS A 409 20.03 -25.43 -21.98
CA CYS A 409 18.60 -25.42 -21.72
C CYS A 409 18.02 -24.01 -21.79
N LEU A 410 16.74 -23.92 -22.12
CA LEU A 410 15.93 -22.73 -21.89
C LEU A 410 15.35 -22.81 -20.48
N ARG A 411 15.73 -21.87 -19.61
CA ARG A 411 15.20 -21.77 -18.25
C ARG A 411 14.09 -20.74 -18.19
N ASN A 412 12.97 -21.12 -17.59
CA ASN A 412 11.83 -20.26 -17.34
C ASN A 412 11.85 -19.82 -15.88
N TYR A 413 11.88 -18.51 -15.65
CA TYR A 413 12.06 -17.92 -14.32
C TYR A 413 10.82 -17.18 -13.87
N LYS A 414 10.54 -17.30 -12.56
CA LYS A 414 9.74 -16.35 -11.82
C LYS A 414 10.68 -15.49 -10.98
N ALA A 415 10.62 -14.19 -11.18
CA ALA A 415 11.58 -13.25 -10.63
C ALA A 415 10.91 -12.11 -9.86
N ARG A 416 11.53 -11.72 -8.75
CA ARG A 416 11.19 -10.52 -7.98
C ARG A 416 12.44 -9.98 -7.32
N VAL A 417 12.53 -8.66 -7.18
CA VAL A 417 13.54 -8.04 -6.32
C VAL A 417 12.87 -7.57 -5.04
N THR A 418 13.39 -7.98 -3.90
CA THR A 418 12.95 -7.51 -2.58
C THR A 418 14.16 -7.15 -1.74
N ASN A 419 14.14 -5.99 -1.08
CA ASN A 419 15.26 -5.48 -0.29
C ASN A 419 16.58 -5.42 -1.10
N GLY A 420 16.50 -5.14 -2.39
CA GLY A 420 17.66 -5.09 -3.28
C GLY A 420 18.25 -6.45 -3.65
N ILE A 421 17.64 -7.57 -3.26
CA ILE A 421 18.08 -8.92 -3.58
C ILE A 421 17.20 -9.50 -4.69
N LEU A 422 17.81 -9.94 -5.78
CA LEU A 422 17.12 -10.64 -6.87
C LEU A 422 16.79 -12.08 -6.43
N GLN A 423 15.50 -12.36 -6.31
CA GLN A 423 14.98 -13.70 -6.06
C GLN A 423 14.45 -14.28 -7.37
N GLU A 424 15.25 -15.15 -7.99
CA GLU A 424 14.88 -15.93 -9.17
C GLU A 424 14.59 -17.38 -8.78
N THR A 425 13.44 -17.89 -9.22
CA THR A 425 13.07 -19.30 -9.05
C THR A 425 12.82 -19.89 -10.44
N THR A 426 13.47 -21.03 -10.73
CA THR A 426 13.24 -21.75 -11.99
C THR A 426 11.90 -22.50 -11.88
N VAL A 427 10.95 -22.16 -12.74
CA VAL A 427 9.62 -22.79 -12.81
C VAL A 427 9.67 -24.05 -13.65
N SER A 428 10.36 -23.98 -14.78
CA SER A 428 10.58 -25.10 -15.69
C SER A 428 11.83 -24.86 -16.53
N HIS A 429 12.32 -25.92 -17.17
CA HIS A 429 13.38 -25.82 -18.16
C HIS A 429 13.13 -26.77 -19.32
N ILE A 430 13.62 -26.40 -20.50
CA ILE A 430 13.49 -27.19 -21.73
C ILE A 430 14.90 -27.43 -22.26
N ARG A 431 15.28 -28.69 -22.46
CA ARG A 431 16.57 -29.04 -23.05
C ARG A 431 16.64 -28.52 -24.49
N MET A 432 17.71 -27.80 -24.81
CA MET A 432 17.95 -27.31 -26.16
C MET A 432 18.48 -28.46 -27.02
N LYS A 433 18.00 -28.56 -28.25
CA LYS A 433 18.39 -29.61 -29.20
C LYS A 433 18.86 -28.98 -30.49
N GLY A 434 19.90 -29.55 -31.08
CA GLY A 434 20.32 -29.28 -32.46
C GLY A 434 19.96 -30.47 -33.35
N ASN A 435 19.93 -30.25 -34.66
CA ASN A 435 19.81 -31.31 -35.66
C ASN A 435 21.10 -32.14 -35.74
N SER A 436 21.16 -33.13 -36.62
CA SER A 436 22.29 -34.05 -36.79
C SER A 436 23.59 -33.43 -37.34
N SER A 437 23.73 -32.10 -37.31
CA SER A 437 24.90 -31.36 -37.81
C SER A 437 25.66 -30.71 -36.66
N LEU A 438 26.99 -30.86 -36.66
CA LEU A 438 27.88 -30.27 -35.65
C LEU A 438 27.79 -28.75 -35.53
N PHE A 439 27.38 -28.07 -36.60
CA PHE A 439 27.29 -26.60 -36.63
C PHE A 439 25.86 -26.10 -36.45
N ASP A 440 24.88 -26.98 -36.25
CA ASP A 440 23.51 -26.55 -35.98
C ASP A 440 23.39 -26.02 -34.56
N ASN A 441 22.80 -24.83 -34.43
CA ASN A 441 22.71 -24.14 -33.15
C ASN A 441 21.68 -24.84 -32.26
N PRO A 442 22.06 -25.34 -31.07
CA PRO A 442 21.09 -25.83 -30.11
C PRO A 442 20.01 -24.79 -29.88
N SER A 443 18.76 -25.22 -30.08
CA SER A 443 17.61 -24.35 -30.07
C SER A 443 16.53 -24.90 -29.13
N ALA A 444 15.72 -24.02 -28.56
CA ALA A 444 14.52 -24.39 -27.83
C ALA A 444 13.37 -23.45 -28.18
N LEU A 445 12.19 -24.02 -28.35
CA LEU A 445 10.95 -23.27 -28.45
C LEU A 445 10.45 -22.97 -27.04
N LYS A 446 10.12 -21.70 -26.77
CA LYS A 446 9.46 -21.31 -25.53
C LYS A 446 8.03 -21.83 -25.53
N GLU A 447 7.67 -22.61 -24.50
CA GLU A 447 6.34 -23.21 -24.38
C GLU A 447 5.77 -23.06 -22.96
N PRO A 448 4.59 -22.43 -22.80
CA PRO A 448 3.85 -21.67 -23.82
C PRO A 448 4.58 -20.37 -24.23
N CYS A 449 4.45 -19.98 -25.50
CA CYS A 449 4.85 -18.65 -25.96
C CYS A 449 3.63 -17.72 -25.94
N PHE A 450 3.79 -16.53 -25.36
CA PHE A 450 2.72 -15.53 -25.31
C PHE A 450 3.05 -14.39 -26.24
N ILE A 451 2.16 -14.17 -27.21
CA ILE A 451 2.31 -13.15 -28.25
C ILE A 451 1.04 -12.32 -28.26
N ASP A 452 1.17 -11.01 -28.10
CA ASP A 452 0.04 -10.06 -28.09
C ASP A 452 -1.08 -10.46 -27.09
N GLY A 453 -0.69 -11.10 -25.97
CA GLY A 453 -1.60 -11.58 -24.92
C GLY A 453 -2.29 -12.92 -25.20
N LEU A 454 -2.02 -13.55 -26.35
CA LEU A 454 -2.53 -14.86 -26.73
C LEU A 454 -1.50 -15.96 -26.44
N ARG A 455 -1.98 -17.11 -25.97
CA ARG A 455 -1.18 -18.30 -25.69
C ARG A 455 -1.00 -19.14 -26.95
N TYR A 456 0.25 -19.45 -27.29
CA TYR A 456 0.61 -20.38 -28.34
C TYR A 456 1.49 -21.50 -27.77
N ASP A 457 1.16 -22.74 -28.12
CA ASP A 457 1.94 -23.94 -27.84
C ASP A 457 2.55 -24.45 -29.17
N ALA A 458 3.44 -25.44 -29.15
CA ALA A 458 4.04 -25.93 -30.40
C ALA A 458 3.07 -26.37 -31.50
N LYS A 459 1.82 -26.71 -31.17
CA LYS A 459 0.81 -27.15 -32.14
C LYS A 459 0.21 -26.00 -32.96
N ASN A 460 0.11 -24.81 -32.40
CA ASN A 460 -0.54 -23.65 -33.03
C ASN A 460 0.42 -22.45 -33.18
N ILE A 461 1.69 -22.58 -32.80
CA ILE A 461 2.70 -21.51 -32.93
C ILE A 461 2.93 -21.09 -34.39
N SER A 462 2.71 -21.99 -35.35
CA SER A 462 2.79 -21.69 -36.78
C SER A 462 1.57 -20.92 -37.31
N GLU A 463 0.48 -20.83 -36.53
CA GLU A 463 -0.73 -20.08 -36.88
C GLU A 463 -0.68 -18.62 -36.39
N VAL A 464 0.43 -18.20 -35.76
CA VAL A 464 0.59 -16.84 -35.24
C VAL A 464 0.41 -15.83 -36.38
N PRO A 465 -0.51 -14.85 -36.25
CA PRO A 465 -0.71 -13.83 -37.27
C PRO A 465 0.56 -13.02 -37.52
N ASN A 466 0.94 -12.86 -38.79
CA ASN A 466 2.05 -11.98 -39.17
C ASN A 466 1.59 -10.50 -39.21
N ILE A 467 1.29 -9.97 -38.03
CA ILE A 467 0.97 -8.55 -37.83
C ILE A 467 2.29 -7.81 -37.59
N ASN A 468 2.50 -6.68 -38.30
CA ASN A 468 3.70 -5.83 -38.22
C ASN A 468 5.03 -6.42 -38.78
N GLU A 469 4.98 -7.21 -39.85
CA GLU A 469 6.20 -7.77 -40.49
C GLU A 469 7.06 -8.58 -39.50
N ARG A 470 6.41 -9.40 -38.67
CA ARG A 470 7.06 -10.26 -37.67
C ARG A 470 7.96 -11.28 -38.38
N ASN A 471 9.18 -11.44 -37.89
CA ASN A 471 10.12 -12.44 -38.41
C ASN A 471 9.79 -13.83 -37.88
N PHE A 472 9.78 -14.80 -38.79
CA PHE A 472 9.62 -16.22 -38.49
C PHE A 472 10.92 -16.96 -38.75
N THR A 473 11.09 -18.08 -38.05
CA THR A 473 12.27 -18.91 -38.14
C THR A 473 11.91 -20.37 -37.90
N SER A 474 12.63 -21.27 -38.56
CA SER A 474 12.42 -22.70 -38.40
C SER A 474 13.19 -23.23 -37.19
N ILE A 475 12.56 -24.13 -36.45
CA ILE A 475 13.17 -24.90 -35.36
C ILE A 475 12.89 -26.38 -35.56
N TRP A 476 13.88 -27.21 -35.29
CA TRP A 476 13.69 -28.66 -35.26
C TRP A 476 13.20 -29.12 -33.90
N LYS A 477 12.09 -29.87 -33.87
CA LYS A 477 11.48 -30.37 -32.64
C LYS A 477 10.82 -31.73 -32.86
N SER A 478 11.22 -32.73 -32.07
CA SER A 478 10.60 -34.06 -32.04
C SER A 478 10.49 -34.74 -33.43
N GLY A 479 11.49 -34.54 -34.30
CA GLY A 479 11.51 -35.10 -35.65
C GLY A 479 10.79 -34.27 -36.72
N GLU A 480 10.17 -33.14 -36.37
CA GLU A 480 9.48 -32.24 -37.29
C GLU A 480 10.14 -30.85 -37.31
N VAL A 481 10.07 -30.15 -38.45
CA VAL A 481 10.50 -28.75 -38.57
C VAL A 481 9.27 -27.87 -38.35
N VAL A 482 9.28 -27.10 -37.28
CA VAL A 482 8.20 -26.18 -36.91
C VAL A 482 8.63 -24.75 -37.24
N GLU A 483 7.74 -24.00 -37.89
CA GLU A 483 7.94 -22.56 -38.12
C GLU A 483 7.34 -21.77 -36.95
N ALA A 484 8.14 -20.90 -36.33
CA ALA A 484 7.73 -20.11 -35.18
C ALA A 484 8.30 -18.68 -35.25
N PRO A 485 7.65 -17.69 -34.61
CA PRO A 485 8.19 -16.34 -34.48
C PRO A 485 9.57 -16.33 -33.81
N THR A 486 10.46 -15.45 -34.26
CA THR A 486 11.83 -15.36 -33.71
C THR A 486 11.84 -15.05 -32.21
N GLU A 487 10.87 -14.30 -31.69
CA GLU A 487 10.71 -13.99 -30.26
C GLU A 487 10.28 -15.19 -29.38
N CYS A 488 9.99 -16.35 -29.97
CA CYS A 488 9.68 -17.58 -29.26
C CYS A 488 10.81 -18.61 -29.35
N VAL A 489 11.85 -18.34 -30.14
CA VAL A 489 12.89 -19.32 -30.48
C VAL A 489 14.25 -18.87 -29.94
N TYR A 490 14.71 -19.60 -28.92
CA TYR A 490 15.97 -19.35 -28.26
C TYR A 490 17.09 -20.18 -28.89
N ARG A 491 18.27 -19.59 -29.13
CA ARG A 491 19.40 -20.28 -29.78
C ARG A 491 20.75 -20.01 -29.13
N LEU A 492 21.51 -21.07 -28.92
CA LEU A 492 22.90 -21.02 -28.48
C LEU A 492 23.81 -21.33 -29.67
N SER A 493 24.89 -20.57 -29.86
CA SER A 493 25.90 -20.87 -30.88
C SER A 493 26.45 -22.29 -30.69
N SER A 494 26.42 -23.09 -31.76
CA SER A 494 26.98 -24.45 -31.79
C SER A 494 28.46 -24.45 -31.42
N VAL A 495 29.22 -23.45 -31.85
CA VAL A 495 30.64 -23.27 -31.53
C VAL A 495 30.84 -23.13 -30.01
N LEU A 496 29.98 -22.34 -29.35
CA LEU A 496 30.04 -22.16 -27.90
C LEU A 496 29.57 -23.41 -27.14
N ALA A 497 28.46 -24.01 -27.56
CA ALA A 497 27.95 -25.24 -26.94
C ALA A 497 28.96 -26.38 -27.03
N GLN A 498 29.58 -26.58 -28.19
CA GLN A 498 30.66 -27.54 -28.40
C GLN A 498 31.91 -27.17 -27.59
N GLY A 499 32.30 -25.89 -27.57
CA GLY A 499 33.43 -25.43 -26.76
C GLY A 499 33.25 -25.71 -25.26
N ILE A 500 32.04 -25.50 -24.72
CA ILE A 500 31.71 -25.83 -23.33
C ILE A 500 31.80 -27.34 -23.11
N THR A 501 31.19 -28.13 -23.99
CA THR A 501 31.16 -29.60 -23.92
C THR A 501 32.58 -30.18 -23.96
N GLN A 502 33.41 -29.76 -24.92
CA GLN A 502 34.79 -30.22 -25.05
C GLN A 502 35.66 -29.79 -23.87
N TYR A 503 35.52 -28.55 -23.39
CA TYR A 503 36.27 -28.11 -22.22
C TYR A 503 35.85 -28.88 -20.96
N MET A 504 34.55 -29.11 -20.77
CA MET A 504 34.03 -29.92 -19.67
C MET A 504 34.60 -31.33 -19.71
N ARG A 505 34.65 -31.92 -20.91
CA ARG A 505 35.14 -33.28 -21.14
C ARG A 505 36.65 -33.45 -20.97
N ASP A 506 37.42 -32.60 -21.62
CA ASP A 506 38.86 -32.85 -21.82
C ASP A 506 39.73 -32.17 -20.76
N ARG A 507 39.17 -31.21 -19.99
CA ARG A 507 39.95 -30.37 -19.07
C ARG A 507 39.28 -30.14 -17.72
N PHE A 508 38.00 -29.79 -17.69
CA PHE A 508 37.36 -29.33 -16.45
C PHE A 508 37.05 -30.45 -15.46
N PHE A 509 36.56 -31.59 -15.98
CA PHE A 509 36.11 -32.75 -15.20
C PHE A 509 36.93 -34.03 -15.44
N GLU A 510 38.11 -33.91 -16.04
CA GLU A 510 38.99 -35.05 -16.28
C GLU A 510 40.21 -34.92 -15.39
N ALA A 511 40.19 -35.59 -14.23
CA ALA A 511 41.35 -35.63 -13.35
C ALA A 511 41.32 -36.81 -12.38
N GLN A 512 42.53 -37.23 -11.99
CA GLN A 512 42.75 -38.13 -10.88
C GLN A 512 43.46 -37.36 -9.76
N CYS A 513 42.76 -37.16 -8.65
CA CYS A 513 43.32 -36.56 -7.46
C CYS A 513 43.71 -37.66 -6.47
N TRP A 514 44.86 -37.51 -5.83
CA TRP A 514 45.36 -38.46 -4.84
C TRP A 514 45.57 -37.77 -3.50
N TRP A 515 45.49 -38.55 -2.44
CA TRP A 515 45.89 -38.12 -1.12
C TRP A 515 47.37 -38.46 -0.87
N ASP A 516 48.17 -37.48 -0.43
CA ASP A 516 49.57 -37.71 -0.09
C ASP A 516 49.69 -38.37 1.30
N SER A 517 49.95 -39.67 1.29
CA SER A 517 50.14 -40.48 2.50
C SER A 517 51.41 -40.09 3.29
N ASN A 518 52.35 -39.33 2.72
CA ASN A 518 53.62 -39.02 3.39
C ASN A 518 53.50 -37.89 4.42
N ASN A 519 52.39 -37.13 4.40
CA ASN A 519 52.03 -36.13 5.40
C ASN A 519 51.07 -36.72 6.45
N TYR A 520 51.53 -37.74 7.19
CA TYR A 520 50.78 -38.40 8.28
C TYR A 520 50.25 -37.44 9.36
N SER A 521 50.80 -36.22 9.44
CA SER A 521 50.31 -35.17 10.33
C SER A 521 49.27 -34.27 9.65
N SER A 522 47.99 -34.57 9.92
CA SER A 522 46.92 -33.58 10.21
C SER A 522 46.10 -32.88 9.12
N ASN A 523 46.19 -33.19 7.82
CA ASN A 523 45.32 -32.51 6.84
C ASN A 523 44.56 -33.45 5.89
N LEU A 524 43.55 -34.16 6.43
CA LEU A 524 42.38 -34.72 5.71
C LEU A 524 41.51 -33.66 5.00
N SER A 525 41.93 -32.39 5.09
CA SER A 525 41.21 -31.22 4.62
C SER A 525 41.30 -31.01 3.10
N HIS A 526 42.14 -31.76 2.37
CA HIS A 526 42.33 -31.60 0.93
C HIS A 526 42.85 -32.88 0.24
N VAL A 527 42.60 -32.98 -1.06
CA VAL A 527 43.24 -33.92 -1.99
C VAL A 527 44.19 -33.18 -2.93
N SER A 528 45.31 -33.80 -3.28
CA SER A 528 46.22 -33.28 -4.29
C SER A 528 45.70 -33.64 -5.68
N CYS A 529 45.29 -32.61 -6.43
CA CYS A 529 44.93 -32.74 -7.84
C CYS A 529 46.06 -32.19 -8.73
N PRO A 530 46.14 -32.60 -10.01
CA PRO A 530 47.06 -31.99 -10.97
C PRO A 530 46.88 -30.46 -11.06
N ASP A 531 47.95 -29.72 -11.39
CA ASP A 531 47.92 -28.24 -11.50
C ASP A 531 46.84 -27.73 -12.47
N GLU A 532 46.51 -28.51 -13.52
CA GLU A 532 45.45 -28.17 -14.48
C GLU A 532 44.03 -28.52 -13.99
N ALA A 533 43.86 -28.98 -12.75
CA ALA A 533 42.58 -29.44 -12.21
C ALA A 533 42.42 -29.23 -10.68
N TRP A 534 43.19 -28.32 -10.09
CA TRP A 534 43.24 -28.07 -8.65
C TRP A 534 41.88 -27.71 -8.01
N TRP A 535 40.95 -27.14 -8.79
CA TRP A 535 39.61 -26.75 -8.32
C TRP A 535 38.73 -27.95 -7.92
N LEU A 536 39.08 -29.16 -8.37
CA LEU A 536 38.31 -30.37 -8.08
C LEU A 536 38.43 -30.83 -6.62
N ASP A 537 39.41 -30.33 -5.87
CA ASP A 537 39.51 -30.54 -4.41
C ASP A 537 38.22 -30.13 -3.68
N ALA A 538 37.50 -29.12 -4.20
CA ALA A 538 36.23 -28.67 -3.63
C ALA A 538 35.18 -29.79 -3.53
N LEU A 539 35.18 -30.74 -4.47
CA LEU A 539 34.24 -31.87 -4.49
C LEU A 539 34.51 -32.88 -3.38
N PHE A 540 35.76 -33.00 -2.93
CA PHE A 540 36.14 -33.92 -1.87
C PHE A 540 35.60 -33.51 -0.49
N LYS A 541 35.24 -32.22 -0.32
CA LYS A 541 34.61 -31.67 0.90
C LYS A 541 35.32 -32.11 2.18
N LYS A 542 36.66 -32.07 2.21
CA LYS A 542 37.48 -32.51 3.36
C LYS A 542 37.20 -33.96 3.80
N GLY A 543 36.87 -34.83 2.86
CA GLY A 543 36.52 -36.23 3.10
C GLY A 543 35.06 -36.48 3.51
N PHE A 544 34.22 -35.44 3.59
CA PHE A 544 32.80 -35.56 3.97
C PHE A 544 31.86 -35.29 2.78
N ALA A 545 32.25 -35.72 1.58
CA ALA A 545 31.40 -35.59 0.40
C ALA A 545 30.14 -36.46 0.52
N THR A 546 28.99 -35.88 0.21
CA THR A 546 27.69 -36.55 0.04
C THR A 546 27.12 -36.24 -1.35
N PHE A 547 26.10 -37.01 -1.77
CA PHE A 547 25.34 -36.69 -2.97
C PHE A 547 24.89 -35.21 -3.00
N ASP A 548 24.30 -34.71 -1.92
CA ASP A 548 23.79 -33.32 -1.83
C ASP A 548 24.90 -32.27 -1.99
N THR A 549 26.10 -32.53 -1.42
CA THR A 549 27.22 -31.59 -1.57
C THR A 549 27.75 -31.54 -2.99
N VAL A 550 27.81 -32.69 -3.68
CA VAL A 550 28.24 -32.79 -5.08
C VAL A 550 27.18 -32.18 -6.00
N ASP A 551 25.91 -32.52 -5.81
CA ASP A 551 24.79 -31.95 -6.58
C ASP A 551 24.75 -30.42 -6.43
N SER A 552 24.94 -29.90 -5.21
CA SER A 552 24.99 -28.45 -4.96
C SER A 552 26.15 -27.75 -5.70
N LEU A 553 27.35 -28.35 -5.72
CA LEU A 553 28.50 -27.80 -6.45
C LEU A 553 28.30 -27.87 -7.96
N MET A 554 27.77 -28.98 -8.48
CA MET A 554 27.45 -29.14 -9.90
C MET A 554 26.33 -28.18 -10.34
N ARG A 555 25.35 -27.96 -9.46
CA ARG A 555 24.32 -26.93 -9.66
C ARG A 555 24.94 -25.54 -9.72
N ASN A 556 25.92 -25.22 -8.88
CA ASN A 556 26.61 -23.92 -8.93
C ASN A 556 27.35 -23.73 -10.26
N VAL A 557 28.01 -24.77 -10.78
CA VAL A 557 28.63 -24.75 -12.13
C VAL A 557 27.59 -24.39 -13.19
N SER A 558 26.40 -25.00 -13.16
CA SER A 558 25.32 -24.71 -14.10
C SER A 558 24.81 -23.25 -13.99
N VAL A 559 24.70 -22.73 -12.77
CA VAL A 559 24.22 -21.36 -12.49
C VAL A 559 25.23 -20.34 -12.96
N VAL A 560 26.51 -20.52 -12.64
CA VAL A 560 27.56 -19.59 -13.06
C VAL A 560 27.74 -19.57 -14.57
N ALA A 561 27.69 -20.73 -15.23
CA ALA A 561 27.70 -20.81 -16.69
C ALA A 561 26.47 -20.08 -17.28
N THR A 562 25.28 -20.29 -16.71
CA THR A 562 24.05 -19.57 -17.11
C THR A 562 24.21 -18.06 -16.96
N ASN A 563 24.78 -17.59 -15.86
CA ASN A 563 24.96 -16.15 -15.62
C ASN A 563 25.95 -15.55 -16.62
N ARG A 564 27.01 -16.27 -16.98
CA ARG A 564 27.91 -15.84 -18.08
C ARG A 564 27.15 -15.74 -19.40
N LEU A 565 26.37 -16.76 -19.78
CA LEU A 565 25.57 -16.73 -21.01
C LEU A 565 24.61 -15.52 -21.05
N ARG A 566 24.01 -15.17 -19.91
CA ARG A 566 23.14 -13.98 -19.77
C ARG A 566 23.88 -12.65 -19.95
N THR A 567 25.16 -12.58 -19.58
CA THR A 567 25.94 -11.33 -19.75
C THR A 567 26.33 -11.03 -21.20
N VAL A 568 26.43 -12.06 -22.03
CA VAL A 568 26.75 -11.95 -23.47
C VAL A 568 25.51 -12.17 -24.36
N GLY A 569 24.33 -12.23 -23.72
CA GLY A 569 23.06 -12.47 -24.39
C GLY A 569 22.66 -11.33 -25.32
N ILE A 570 22.08 -11.71 -26.45
CA ILE A 570 21.66 -10.85 -27.55
C ILE A 570 20.16 -11.05 -27.77
N ASP A 571 19.43 -9.96 -28.04
CA ASP A 571 18.00 -10.02 -28.37
C ASP A 571 17.75 -10.66 -29.74
N GLY A 572 16.48 -10.98 -30.04
CA GLY A 572 16.08 -11.54 -31.34
C GLY A 572 16.32 -10.63 -32.56
N ASN A 573 16.76 -9.39 -32.35
CA ASN A 573 17.13 -8.40 -33.38
C ASN A 573 18.64 -8.14 -33.42
N TRP A 574 19.45 -9.01 -32.82
CA TRP A 574 20.92 -8.93 -32.81
C TRP A 574 21.48 -7.74 -32.02
N ARG A 575 20.78 -7.27 -30.98
CA ARG A 575 21.25 -6.21 -30.08
C ARG A 575 21.67 -6.77 -28.73
N ALA A 576 22.86 -6.41 -28.29
CA ALA A 576 23.43 -6.81 -27.01
C ALA A 576 23.69 -5.58 -26.12
N PRO A 577 23.63 -5.71 -24.78
CA PRO A 577 23.07 -6.85 -24.03
C PRO A 577 21.54 -6.80 -23.95
N GLU A 578 20.91 -7.98 -23.88
CA GLU A 578 19.46 -8.10 -23.69
C GLU A 578 19.06 -8.07 -22.22
N TYR A 579 17.94 -7.41 -21.92
CA TYR A 579 17.38 -7.32 -20.58
C TYR A 579 15.90 -7.66 -20.53
N ALA A 580 15.50 -8.43 -19.51
CA ALA A 580 14.11 -8.50 -19.10
C ALA A 580 13.72 -7.21 -18.37
N LEU A 581 12.63 -6.60 -18.82
CA LEU A 581 12.11 -5.35 -18.25
C LEU A 581 11.10 -5.63 -17.14
N GLY A 582 11.21 -4.89 -16.05
CA GLY A 582 10.29 -4.93 -14.92
C GLY A 582 9.86 -3.55 -14.46
N THR A 583 8.89 -3.51 -13.56
CA THR A 583 8.37 -2.31 -12.92
C THR A 583 9.11 -2.06 -11.61
N VAL A 584 9.57 -0.82 -11.43
CA VAL A 584 10.17 -0.35 -10.17
C VAL A 584 9.08 0.18 -9.26
N TRP A 585 9.04 -0.29 -8.01
CA TRP A 585 8.08 0.15 -7.01
C TRP A 585 8.72 1.07 -5.99
N ASN A 586 8.02 2.15 -5.67
CA ASN A 586 8.37 3.00 -4.54
C ASN A 586 7.31 2.86 -3.44
N GLN A 587 7.76 2.76 -2.19
CA GLN A 587 6.85 2.81 -1.04
C GLN A 587 6.57 4.27 -0.72
N THR A 588 5.30 4.66 -0.79
CA THR A 588 4.85 6.02 -0.50
C THR A 588 3.67 6.00 0.46
N VAL A 589 3.34 7.16 1.02
CA VAL A 589 2.17 7.32 1.90
C VAL A 589 0.96 7.65 1.02
N CYS A 590 0.02 6.71 0.95
CA CYS A 590 -1.29 6.93 0.33
C CYS A 590 -2.31 7.41 1.35
N THR A 591 -3.28 8.17 0.86
CA THR A 591 -4.46 8.56 1.61
C THR A 591 -5.54 7.49 1.47
N ASN A 592 -6.14 7.07 2.58
CA ASN A 592 -7.35 6.24 2.63
C ASN A 592 -8.44 6.99 3.38
N VAL A 593 -9.65 6.99 2.84
CA VAL A 593 -10.77 7.72 3.45
C VAL A 593 -11.67 6.78 4.27
N ASP A 594 -11.82 7.08 5.55
CA ASP A 594 -12.80 6.42 6.43
C ASP A 594 -14.13 7.19 6.40
N TRP A 595 -15.00 6.79 5.47
CA TRP A 595 -16.29 7.42 5.20
C TRP A 595 -17.24 7.50 6.40
N ARG A 596 -17.03 6.68 7.44
CA ARG A 596 -17.85 6.67 8.66
C ARG A 596 -17.81 8.01 9.38
N TRP A 597 -16.69 8.74 9.29
CA TRP A 597 -16.53 10.03 9.96
C TRP A 597 -17.27 11.19 9.27
N ILE A 598 -17.66 11.02 7.99
CA ILE A 598 -18.43 12.03 7.24
C ILE A 598 -19.93 12.00 7.59
N VAL A 599 -20.41 10.95 8.27
CA VAL A 599 -21.81 10.81 8.68
C VAL A 599 -22.26 11.98 9.58
N LEU A 600 -21.43 12.43 10.51
CA LEU A 600 -21.79 13.53 11.41
C LEU A 600 -21.98 14.86 10.67
N PRO A 601 -21.01 15.36 9.86
CA PRO A 601 -21.20 16.55 9.02
C PRO A 601 -22.46 16.50 8.14
N VAL A 602 -22.69 15.37 7.45
CA VAL A 602 -23.88 15.17 6.61
C VAL A 602 -25.17 15.22 7.43
N SER A 603 -25.17 14.62 8.61
CA SER A 603 -26.33 14.61 9.51
C SER A 603 -26.66 16.01 10.03
N LEU A 604 -25.65 16.83 10.36
CA LEU A 604 -25.85 18.19 10.83
C LEU A 604 -26.41 19.10 9.72
N GLU A 605 -25.91 18.99 8.48
CA GLU A 605 -26.48 19.69 7.33
C GLU A 605 -27.94 19.28 7.08
N PHE A 606 -28.22 17.97 7.13
CA PHE A 606 -29.57 17.47 6.95
C PHE A 606 -30.54 17.98 8.03
N LEU A 607 -30.13 17.98 9.30
CA LEU A 607 -30.93 18.53 10.39
C LEU A 607 -31.15 20.04 10.21
N THR A 608 -30.12 20.78 9.77
CA THR A 608 -30.20 22.21 9.48
C THR A 608 -31.20 22.48 8.36
N PHE A 609 -31.13 21.72 7.27
CA PHE A 609 -32.09 21.78 6.16
C PHE A 609 -33.53 21.56 6.64
N CYS A 610 -33.76 20.49 7.39
CA CYS A 610 -35.10 20.15 7.88
C CYS A 610 -35.68 21.27 8.75
N VAL A 611 -34.89 21.80 9.69
CA VAL A 611 -35.34 22.88 10.57
C VAL A 611 -35.56 24.17 9.79
N LEU A 612 -34.68 24.51 8.83
CA LEU A 612 -34.85 25.68 7.97
C LEU A 612 -36.15 25.58 7.16
N VAL A 613 -36.41 24.44 6.49
CA VAL A 613 -37.64 24.21 5.71
C VAL A 613 -38.87 24.34 6.58
N VAL A 614 -38.85 23.76 7.79
CA VAL A 614 -39.96 23.88 8.73
C VAL A 614 -40.20 25.33 9.12
N VAL A 615 -39.17 26.08 9.51
CA VAL A 615 -39.34 27.46 9.97
C VAL A 615 -39.75 28.40 8.83
N VAL A 616 -39.25 28.18 7.61
CA VAL A 616 -39.73 28.87 6.41
C VAL A 616 -41.20 28.53 6.14
N GLY A 617 -41.59 27.25 6.26
CA GLY A 617 -42.97 26.79 6.11
C GLY A 617 -43.92 27.38 7.14
N LEU A 618 -43.53 27.41 8.42
CA LEU A 618 -44.28 28.06 9.50
C LEU A 618 -44.42 29.57 9.24
N SER A 619 -43.34 30.23 8.80
CA SER A 619 -43.36 31.64 8.43
C SER A 619 -44.29 31.91 7.23
N TRP A 620 -44.40 30.95 6.32
CA TRP A 620 -45.29 31.05 5.16
C TRP A 620 -46.76 30.81 5.52
N GLN A 621 -47.03 29.86 6.42
CA GLN A 621 -48.39 29.55 6.88
C GLN A 621 -48.97 30.70 7.73
N GLU A 622 -48.15 31.30 8.60
CA GLU A 622 -48.57 32.38 9.51
C GLU A 622 -48.45 33.78 8.88
N ARG A 623 -48.32 33.89 7.55
CA ARG A 623 -48.00 35.13 6.81
C ARG A 623 -48.94 36.31 7.04
N GLU A 624 -50.21 36.04 7.29
CA GLU A 624 -51.25 37.07 7.48
C GLU A 624 -51.29 37.53 8.95
N THR A 625 -50.83 36.70 9.88
CA THR A 625 -50.82 36.99 11.31
C THR A 625 -49.46 37.50 11.80
N ARG A 626 -48.34 37.12 11.18
CA ARG A 626 -47.00 37.39 11.73
C ARG A 626 -45.96 37.73 10.66
N PRO A 627 -45.30 38.88 10.76
CA PRO A 627 -44.13 39.18 9.94
C PRO A 627 -42.90 38.37 10.38
N VAL A 628 -41.96 38.19 9.46
CA VAL A 628 -40.65 37.59 9.75
C VAL A 628 -39.77 38.63 10.45
N TRP A 629 -39.44 38.40 11.73
CA TRP A 629 -38.69 39.35 12.55
C TRP A 629 -37.28 38.89 12.90
N LYS A 630 -37.04 37.58 12.94
CA LYS A 630 -35.72 36.96 13.16
C LYS A 630 -34.94 37.63 14.31
N SER A 631 -33.71 38.07 14.08
CA SER A 631 -32.85 38.74 15.05
C SER A 631 -33.21 40.21 15.35
N SER A 632 -34.25 40.78 14.71
CA SER A 632 -34.64 42.19 14.89
C SER A 632 -35.18 42.50 16.28
N VAL A 633 -34.68 43.58 16.89
CA VAL A 633 -35.21 44.14 18.14
C VAL A 633 -36.37 45.11 17.92
N LEU A 634 -36.63 45.51 16.67
CA LEU A 634 -37.66 46.49 16.33
C LEU A 634 -39.07 46.11 16.84
N PRO A 635 -39.51 44.84 16.81
CA PRO A 635 -40.83 44.49 17.36
C PRO A 635 -40.95 44.83 18.84
N LEU A 636 -39.86 44.73 19.62
CA LEU A 636 -39.86 45.07 21.03
C LEU A 636 -39.92 46.60 21.24
N LEU A 637 -39.24 47.36 20.39
CA LEU A 637 -39.21 48.83 20.46
C LEU A 637 -40.53 49.46 20.03
N PHE A 638 -41.19 48.92 18.99
CA PHE A 638 -42.40 49.50 18.42
C PHE A 638 -43.70 48.99 19.06
N HIS A 639 -43.76 47.75 19.55
CA HIS A 639 -45.00 47.18 20.09
C HIS A 639 -45.13 47.28 21.62
N GLY A 640 -44.02 47.47 22.36
CA GLY A 640 -44.01 47.71 23.81
C GLY A 640 -44.66 46.60 24.67
N LEU A 641 -44.64 46.80 25.99
CA LEU A 641 -45.38 45.99 26.98
C LEU A 641 -46.71 46.68 27.30
N LYS A 642 -47.83 45.99 27.12
CA LYS A 642 -49.18 46.50 27.45
C LYS A 642 -49.72 45.76 28.67
N THR A 643 -50.03 46.50 29.73
CA THR A 643 -50.66 45.97 30.96
C THR A 643 -52.19 46.02 30.83
N ASP A 644 -52.89 45.04 31.40
CA ASP A 644 -54.37 44.92 31.34
C ASP A 644 -55.15 46.14 31.87
N GLU A 645 -54.52 47.06 32.61
CA GLU A 645 -55.16 48.27 33.14
C GLU A 645 -55.65 49.27 32.08
N GLN A 646 -55.19 49.18 30.83
CA GLN A 646 -55.64 50.07 29.75
C GLN A 646 -56.93 49.63 29.05
N ARG A 647 -57.61 48.57 29.51
CA ARG A 647 -58.87 48.08 28.89
C ARG A 647 -60.16 48.50 29.61
N THR A 648 -60.08 49.24 30.72
CA THR A 648 -61.25 49.84 31.37
C THR A 648 -61.10 51.35 31.49
N THR A 649 -62.16 52.05 31.06
CA THR A 649 -62.47 53.49 31.23
C THR A 649 -61.67 54.52 30.41
N PHE A 650 -62.17 54.79 29.20
CA PHE A 650 -62.35 56.17 28.72
C PHE A 650 -63.41 56.83 29.62
N ALA A 651 -62.99 57.54 30.67
CA ALA A 651 -63.66 58.71 31.24
C ALA A 651 -62.92 59.15 32.53
N ASP A 652 -62.28 60.31 32.40
CA ASP A 652 -61.99 61.31 33.43
C ASP A 652 -60.91 61.07 34.51
N THR A 653 -60.26 62.21 34.77
CA THR A 653 -59.50 62.65 35.94
C THR A 653 -57.99 62.37 36.04
N THR A 654 -57.27 63.47 35.80
CA THR A 654 -55.98 63.89 36.37
C THR A 654 -55.67 63.34 37.76
N SER A 655 -54.62 62.53 37.92
CA SER A 655 -53.79 62.53 39.14
C SER A 655 -52.41 61.91 38.93
N ARG A 656 -51.40 62.77 39.09
CA ARG A 656 -50.16 62.59 39.87
C ARG A 656 -49.32 61.34 39.58
N GLY A 657 -48.17 61.57 38.95
CA GLY A 657 -47.15 60.56 38.67
C GLY A 657 -46.62 59.87 39.92
N GLU A 658 -46.53 58.55 39.82
CA GLU A 658 -45.72 57.69 40.66
C GLU A 658 -44.59 57.16 39.76
N GLU A 659 -43.41 57.73 39.96
CA GLU A 659 -42.17 57.36 39.29
C GLU A 659 -41.78 55.95 39.76
N SER A 660 -42.27 54.93 39.05
CA SER A 660 -41.79 53.56 39.19
C SER A 660 -40.34 53.53 38.67
N ASP A 661 -39.37 53.64 39.58
CA ASP A 661 -37.94 53.42 39.34
C ASP A 661 -37.74 52.22 38.40
N ALA A 662 -37.44 52.51 37.13
CA ALA A 662 -37.06 51.50 36.17
C ALA A 662 -35.65 51.04 36.57
N PRO A 663 -35.46 49.75 36.93
CA PRO A 663 -34.14 49.30 37.35
C PRO A 663 -33.14 49.48 36.20
N THR A 664 -32.07 50.22 36.45
CA THR A 664 -30.98 50.48 35.50
C THR A 664 -29.96 49.34 35.44
N GLN A 665 -29.98 48.43 36.41
CA GLN A 665 -29.09 47.27 36.47
C GLN A 665 -29.74 46.01 35.85
N LEU A 666 -28.93 45.20 35.15
CA LEU A 666 -29.38 44.02 34.41
C LEU A 666 -29.98 42.92 35.31
N ARG A 667 -29.41 42.66 36.49
CA ARG A 667 -29.88 41.58 37.38
C ARG A 667 -31.32 41.81 37.88
N PRO A 668 -31.68 43.00 38.43
CA PRO A 668 -33.07 43.28 38.79
C PRO A 668 -34.05 43.17 37.60
N MET A 669 -33.63 43.57 36.39
CA MET A 669 -34.45 43.40 35.19
C MET A 669 -34.67 41.92 34.84
N GLN A 670 -33.64 41.08 34.97
CA GLN A 670 -33.72 39.64 34.75
C GLN A 670 -34.65 38.96 35.76
N ASP A 671 -34.55 39.30 37.04
CA ASP A 671 -35.41 38.74 38.09
C ASP A 671 -36.89 39.12 37.86
N ARG A 672 -37.13 40.37 37.43
CA ARG A 672 -38.48 40.84 37.07
C ARG A 672 -39.01 40.12 35.81
N ALA A 673 -38.14 39.87 34.82
CA ALA A 673 -38.51 39.16 33.59
C ALA A 673 -38.87 37.68 33.83
N GLN A 674 -38.31 37.03 34.86
CA GLN A 674 -38.67 35.64 35.19
C GLN A 674 -40.09 35.51 35.75
N THR A 675 -40.61 36.55 36.39
CA THR A 675 -41.93 36.55 37.02
C THR A 675 -43.04 37.13 36.13
N MET A 676 -42.65 37.79 35.04
CA MET A 676 -43.56 38.42 34.09
C MET A 676 -43.95 37.44 32.98
N ALA A 677 -45.24 37.11 32.89
CA ALA A 677 -45.77 36.27 31.82
C ALA A 677 -46.36 37.13 30.70
N VAL A 678 -45.88 36.92 29.47
CA VAL A 678 -46.26 37.71 28.31
C VAL A 678 -46.70 36.84 27.14
N ARG A 679 -47.63 37.36 26.34
CA ARG A 679 -48.04 36.79 25.04
C ARG A 679 -47.87 37.85 23.96
N LEU A 680 -47.34 37.43 22.81
CA LEU A 680 -47.22 38.30 21.64
C LEU A 680 -48.53 38.32 20.85
N ILE A 681 -49.10 39.51 20.65
CA ILE A 681 -50.28 39.73 19.81
C ILE A 681 -49.93 40.63 18.64
N THR A 682 -50.46 40.28 17.46
CA THR A 682 -50.16 40.89 16.16
C THR A 682 -51.45 41.16 15.40
N GLU A 683 -52.36 41.91 16.02
CA GLU A 683 -53.60 42.36 15.39
C GLU A 683 -53.51 43.86 14.99
N PRO A 684 -54.21 44.29 13.92
CA PRO A 684 -54.29 45.71 13.56
C PRO A 684 -54.84 46.55 14.71
N GLY A 685 -54.02 47.47 15.24
CA GLY A 685 -54.41 48.37 16.33
C GLY A 685 -54.17 47.88 17.77
N SER A 686 -53.84 46.60 17.98
CA SER A 686 -53.56 46.05 19.34
C SER A 686 -52.20 45.35 19.48
N SER A 687 -51.37 45.33 18.43
CA SER A 687 -50.05 44.69 18.44
C SER A 687 -49.15 45.13 19.62
N GLY A 688 -48.60 44.15 20.34
CA GLY A 688 -48.01 44.35 21.68
C GLY A 688 -47.66 43.04 22.37
N PHE A 689 -46.76 43.10 23.36
CA PHE A 689 -46.64 42.05 24.37
C PHE A 689 -47.69 42.32 25.46
N LEU A 690 -48.74 41.50 25.50
CA LEU A 690 -49.73 41.58 26.58
C LEU A 690 -49.15 40.97 27.84
N VAL A 691 -49.16 41.76 28.90
CA VAL A 691 -48.76 41.37 30.25
C VAL A 691 -50.02 40.95 30.99
N GLU A 692 -50.15 39.65 31.24
CA GLU A 692 -51.26 39.17 32.06
C GLU A 692 -50.90 39.33 33.55
N GLY A 693 -51.76 40.03 34.28
CA GLY A 693 -51.58 40.36 35.69
C GLY A 693 -51.47 39.11 36.57
N ALA A 694 -50.22 38.72 36.84
CA ALA A 694 -49.75 37.94 37.96
C ALA A 694 -50.10 36.44 38.04
N LEU A 695 -49.04 35.62 38.01
CA LEU A 695 -48.94 34.35 38.74
C LEU A 695 -49.04 34.51 40.29
N LEU A 696 -49.59 35.61 40.82
CA LEU A 696 -49.75 35.83 42.27
C LEU A 696 -50.97 35.11 42.89
N GLY A 697 -51.81 34.44 42.10
CA GLY A 697 -52.98 33.71 42.63
C GLY A 697 -52.74 32.24 42.98
N LYS A 698 -51.98 31.50 42.17
CA LYS A 698 -51.86 30.03 42.29
C LYS A 698 -50.63 29.58 43.06
N GLU A 699 -49.51 30.29 42.95
CA GLU A 699 -48.27 29.90 43.63
C GLU A 699 -48.21 30.42 45.07
N LYS A 700 -48.86 31.56 45.36
CA LYS A 700 -49.06 32.05 46.74
C LYS A 700 -49.99 31.13 47.56
N ARG A 701 -50.89 30.37 46.90
CA ARG A 701 -51.69 29.31 47.56
C ARG A 701 -50.92 28.02 47.80
N ARG A 702 -49.95 27.67 46.94
CA ARG A 702 -49.01 26.54 47.17
C ARG A 702 -47.95 26.88 48.23
N LEU A 703 -47.44 28.12 48.25
CA LEU A 703 -46.53 28.57 49.31
C LEU A 703 -47.24 28.76 50.66
N ASN A 704 -48.50 29.22 50.70
CA ASN A 704 -49.25 29.32 51.96
C ASN A 704 -49.76 27.97 52.50
N THR A 705 -49.74 26.89 51.69
CA THR A 705 -49.95 25.52 52.17
C THR A 705 -48.65 24.84 52.63
N LEU A 706 -47.48 25.25 52.13
CA LEU A 706 -46.19 24.82 52.69
C LEU A 706 -45.74 25.63 53.92
N ASN A 707 -46.05 26.94 54.01
CA ASN A 707 -45.63 27.81 55.13
C ASN A 707 -46.46 27.66 56.42
N ARG A 708 -47.47 26.78 56.45
CA ARG A 708 -48.12 26.35 57.71
C ARG A 708 -47.42 25.18 58.40
N GLY A 709 -46.33 24.66 57.82
CA GLY A 709 -45.61 23.52 58.38
C GLY A 709 -44.10 23.65 58.25
N LYS A 710 -43.50 24.66 58.89
CA LYS A 710 -42.16 24.62 59.53
C LYS A 710 -41.63 26.04 59.78
N ILE A 711 -42.09 26.65 60.86
CA ILE A 711 -41.28 27.56 61.65
C ILE A 711 -40.86 26.74 62.87
N HIS A 712 -39.62 26.24 62.89
CA HIS A 712 -38.87 26.08 64.14
C HIS A 712 -37.36 25.96 63.86
N ARG A 713 -36.63 26.89 64.49
CA ARG A 713 -35.19 26.95 64.80
C ARG A 713 -34.27 27.20 63.60
N CYS A 714 -33.75 28.42 63.44
CA CYS A 714 -32.58 29.02 64.15
C CYS A 714 -31.32 28.18 64.03
N ARG A 715 -30.10 28.71 63.93
CA ARG A 715 -29.44 29.98 63.56
C ARG A 715 -27.94 29.62 63.77
N ASP A 716 -27.05 30.33 63.07
CA ASP A 716 -25.61 30.50 63.37
C ASP A 716 -24.57 29.67 62.60
N ALA A 717 -23.57 30.45 62.19
CA ALA A 717 -22.14 30.18 61.99
C ALA A 717 -21.60 30.01 60.56
N ASP A 718 -20.62 30.87 60.32
CA ASP A 718 -19.81 31.18 59.15
C ASP A 718 -18.77 30.11 58.77
N LEU A 719 -18.24 30.31 57.55
CA LEU A 719 -16.88 30.10 57.05
C LEU A 719 -16.33 28.70 56.68
N ASP A 720 -15.89 28.69 55.41
CA ASP A 720 -14.67 28.12 54.84
C ASP A 720 -14.44 26.61 54.67
N SER A 721 -13.80 26.35 53.52
CA SER A 721 -12.94 25.23 53.14
C SER A 721 -13.56 24.01 52.45
N LEU A 722 -13.27 23.97 51.14
CA LEU A 722 -12.55 22.91 50.43
C LEU A 722 -13.11 21.48 50.39
N LEU A 723 -13.32 21.06 49.14
CA LEU A 723 -12.84 19.81 48.53
C LEU A 723 -13.34 18.45 49.04
N GLU A 724 -13.64 17.62 48.02
CA GLU A 724 -13.54 16.16 48.01
C GLU A 724 -14.61 15.39 48.81
N VAL A 725 -15.08 14.19 48.44
CA VAL A 725 -15.01 13.32 47.26
C VAL A 725 -16.02 12.18 47.56
N SER A 726 -16.55 11.57 46.50
CA SER A 726 -17.14 10.22 46.40
C SER A 726 -18.10 9.62 47.46
N LEU A 727 -19.13 8.97 46.90
CA LEU A 727 -19.99 7.98 47.54
C LEU A 727 -19.24 6.68 47.88
N PRO A 728 -19.71 5.93 48.89
CA PRO A 728 -18.96 4.83 49.51
C PRO A 728 -19.19 3.47 48.86
N LEU A 729 -18.17 2.63 49.05
CA LEU A 729 -18.13 1.19 48.83
C LEU A 729 -19.20 0.42 49.63
N ARG A 730 -19.67 -0.69 49.04
CA ARG A 730 -20.38 -1.76 49.74
C ARG A 730 -19.41 -2.94 49.93
N ALA A 731 -19.29 -3.35 51.20
CA ALA A 731 -18.68 -4.57 51.70
C ALA A 731 -19.32 -5.83 51.05
N SER A 732 -18.76 -7.04 51.10
CA SER A 732 -18.11 -7.72 52.22
C SER A 732 -17.54 -9.08 51.81
N GLY A 733 -16.63 -9.61 52.64
CA GLY A 733 -16.48 -11.05 52.89
C GLY A 733 -15.10 -11.59 52.51
N SER A 734 -14.17 -11.74 53.47
CA SER A 734 -13.95 -12.93 54.32
C SER A 734 -13.30 -14.09 53.53
N ALA A 735 -12.22 -14.77 53.93
CA ALA A 735 -11.41 -14.77 55.13
C ALA A 735 -10.17 -15.69 54.90
N LEU A 736 -9.12 -15.47 55.72
CA LEU A 736 -8.17 -16.46 56.28
C LEU A 736 -7.08 -17.17 55.43
N GLY A 737 -5.87 -17.17 56.01
CA GLY A 737 -4.76 -18.15 55.80
C GLY A 737 -3.54 -17.57 55.08
N GLU A 738 -2.58 -16.95 55.77
CA GLU A 738 -1.33 -17.54 56.32
C GLU A 738 -0.23 -17.90 55.28
N ASP A 739 0.97 -17.43 55.62
CA ASP A 739 2.32 -17.85 55.21
C ASP A 739 2.92 -17.52 53.82
N SER A 740 3.77 -16.48 53.85
CA SER A 740 5.23 -16.50 53.63
C SER A 740 5.86 -17.12 52.37
N ILE A 741 6.94 -16.45 51.92
CA ILE A 741 8.13 -16.96 51.18
C ILE A 741 8.26 -16.56 49.68
N THR A 742 9.07 -15.49 49.53
CA THR A 742 10.23 -15.29 48.62
C THR A 742 10.11 -15.16 47.10
N HIS A 743 10.76 -14.09 46.64
CA HIS A 743 11.69 -13.97 45.50
C HIS A 743 11.26 -14.37 44.08
N GLY A 744 11.44 -13.40 43.18
CA GLY A 744 12.29 -13.64 42.03
C GLY A 744 11.86 -12.98 40.72
N ARG A 745 12.43 -11.80 40.47
CA ARG A 745 12.59 -11.08 39.19
C ARG A 745 11.36 -10.47 38.52
#